data_AF-A0ABD6FFK5-F1
#
_entry.id   AF-A0ABD6FFK5-F1
#
_cell.length_a   1.000
_cell.length_b   1.000
_cell.length_c   1.000
_cell.angle_alpha   90.00
_cell.angle_beta   90.00
_cell.angle_gamma   90.00
#
_symmetry.space_group_name_H-M   'P 1'
#
loop_
_entity.id
_entity.type
_entity.pdbx_description
1 polymer ?
#
loop_
_entity_poly.entity_id
_entity_poly.type
_entity_poly.pdbx_seq_one_letter_code
_entity_poly.pdbx_strand_id
1 'polypeptide(L)'
;MRHQVYPATHPDALYAIWGDRPYQAQRSTSDGTVLLTAPRDEDPPEGFDREFEGAPAKVVPAEEVPDSFVIHTHFRFCDETFVLAAQAPTGELTLQWTGTDERNARRLGLMSDQTPNGTAFGTIAHPEHIEACWQERLDFSERTGPVTTEFETTQLLRDIGRLLRGMRPEGAGPIAAQFRQVGGYSELEVRTAVEDVTYSLAAPPQLGQLFNVLRAAMYEPGKGSWFTGTFSLTPDNKFDFDYDTTSQPQWRRPPDADGRPTGKAYAHELARFPRDKQNIPPWLAARAGLPLDVQFRHAQVVDAHTPGQRPVVNRPPVPQQEVRGVLHYLYSAPVVLVGNGPQPDIFAPQTAPSVPNAYHTDGKWIWPAAVPHYLRMHGVAPEPELLEHIRKNSYRPPFVSQKLRETARAELLGEPYPPQSADDLDEPDAVTEVERDDSSRPVLSASEVLQLLDKRLGELGVSPQVYRIGEIADDAWCLYRRDADPEEGLPPRWEVALHTGGRVFRHQMFEDVSAAAAYLLGMLAFHPTRALAKPDPAEHPTDWPIQPMRGEPPLRLLRGKRMVVLPVGTELVRWGGENGNLTHAAGTTFREAALLPDREQFKAYYRVARPLRVLTGVSLPFGGMPGGALAYLLPRAVGYHVQTGALEKLDEADVGQRAGQ
;
A
#
# COMPACT_ATOMS: atom_id res chain seq x y z
N MET A 1 -4.62 24.48 9.01
CA MET A 1 -3.39 24.77 9.77
C MET A 1 -2.36 25.20 8.73
N ARG A 2 -1.73 26.37 8.86
CA ARG A 2 -0.69 26.78 7.91
C ARG A 2 0.61 26.06 8.31
N HIS A 3 1.36 25.59 7.33
CA HIS A 3 2.65 24.95 7.54
C HIS A 3 3.75 25.82 6.95
N GLN A 4 4.86 25.93 7.64
CA GLN A 4 6.02 26.65 7.11
C GLN A 4 7.29 25.86 7.42
N VAL A 5 8.17 25.78 6.43
CA VAL A 5 9.50 25.21 6.61
C VAL A 5 10.50 26.34 6.74
N TYR A 6 11.41 26.22 7.70
CA TYR A 6 12.64 27.00 7.68
C TYR A 6 13.70 26.13 7.00
N PRO A 7 14.01 26.39 5.72
CA PRO A 7 14.97 25.57 5.01
C PRO A 7 16.36 25.84 5.59
N ALA A 8 17.09 24.76 5.89
CA ALA A 8 18.34 24.87 6.61
C ALA A 8 19.48 25.39 5.73
N THR A 9 20.37 26.14 6.36
CA THR A 9 21.77 26.26 5.94
C THR A 9 22.42 24.86 5.96
N HIS A 10 22.28 24.13 4.85
CA HIS A 10 23.02 22.97 4.35
C HIS A 10 23.27 21.78 5.31
N PRO A 11 22.24 21.00 5.67
CA PRO A 11 22.41 19.68 6.28
C PRO A 11 22.60 18.57 5.24
N ASP A 12 22.33 18.82 3.95
CA ASP A 12 22.41 17.80 2.89
C ASP A 12 23.82 17.75 2.34
N ALA A 13 24.60 16.79 2.82
CA ALA A 13 25.95 16.52 2.37
C ALA A 13 26.39 15.12 2.81
N LEU A 14 27.57 14.73 2.36
CA LEU A 14 28.34 13.69 3.02
C LEU A 14 28.94 14.26 4.31
N TYR A 15 28.85 13.50 5.39
CA TYR A 15 29.44 13.80 6.69
C TYR A 15 30.34 12.67 7.17
N ALA A 16 31.23 13.02 8.07
CA ALA A 16 32.17 12.13 8.73
C ALA A 16 32.20 12.44 10.23
N ILE A 17 32.27 11.41 11.07
CA ILE A 17 32.44 11.58 12.50
C ILE A 17 33.93 11.75 12.83
N TRP A 18 34.26 12.84 13.52
CA TRP A 18 35.60 13.11 14.05
C TRP A 18 35.47 13.62 15.49
N GLY A 19 36.11 12.96 16.47
CA GLY A 19 35.99 13.34 17.88
C GLY A 19 34.53 13.49 18.36
N ASP A 20 33.67 12.53 17.98
CA ASP A 20 32.23 12.44 18.30
C ASP A 20 31.31 13.51 17.70
N ARG A 21 31.84 14.40 16.86
CA ARG A 21 31.05 15.40 16.12
C ARG A 21 31.03 15.10 14.62
N PRO A 22 29.91 15.34 13.93
CA PRO A 22 29.85 15.25 12.48
C PRO A 22 30.42 16.52 11.84
N TYR A 23 31.28 16.34 10.85
CA TYR A 23 31.81 17.40 9.99
C TYR A 23 31.45 17.10 8.54
N GLN A 24 31.22 18.15 7.75
CA GLN A 24 30.99 17.98 6.32
C GLN A 24 32.23 17.36 5.69
N ALA A 25 32.05 16.38 4.82
CA ALA A 25 33.12 15.58 4.26
C ALA A 25 33.11 15.58 2.73
N GLN A 26 34.29 15.69 2.14
CA GLN A 26 34.49 15.45 0.71
C GLN A 26 35.58 14.38 0.54
N ARG A 27 35.24 13.28 -0.14
CA ARG A 27 36.18 12.21 -0.44
C ARG A 27 37.00 12.59 -1.67
N SER A 28 38.32 12.53 -1.55
CA SER A 28 39.21 12.67 -2.69
C SER A 28 39.14 11.43 -3.57
N THR A 29 39.13 11.65 -4.89
CA THR A 29 39.10 10.59 -5.91
C THR A 29 40.48 10.10 -6.32
N SER A 30 41.55 10.77 -5.87
CA SER A 30 42.92 10.54 -6.38
C SER A 30 43.92 10.03 -5.34
N ASP A 31 43.73 10.35 -4.06
CA ASP A 31 44.76 10.12 -3.01
C ASP A 31 44.24 9.43 -1.74
N GLY A 32 42.99 8.98 -1.72
CA GLY A 32 42.43 8.24 -0.58
C GLY A 32 42.26 9.08 0.69
N THR A 33 42.21 10.40 0.57
CA THR A 33 41.98 11.32 1.70
C THR A 33 40.53 11.78 1.77
N VAL A 34 40.14 12.29 2.95
CA VAL A 34 38.86 12.95 3.20
C VAL A 34 39.15 14.35 3.73
N LEU A 35 38.55 15.34 3.08
CA LEU A 35 38.50 16.72 3.57
C LEU A 35 37.32 16.85 4.52
N LEU A 36 37.59 17.23 5.77
CA LEU A 36 36.61 17.59 6.78
C LEU A 36 36.51 19.11 6.87
N THR A 37 35.29 19.65 6.84
CA THR A 37 35.02 21.08 6.92
C THR A 37 34.11 21.37 8.12
N ALA A 38 34.53 22.31 8.96
CA ALA A 38 33.77 22.79 10.10
C ALA A 38 32.86 23.97 9.71
N PRO A 39 31.78 24.24 10.47
CA PRO A 39 30.96 25.44 10.25
C PRO A 39 31.79 26.72 10.31
N ARG A 40 31.47 27.70 9.46
CA ARG A 40 32.22 28.98 9.36
C ARG A 40 32.13 29.87 10.60
N ASP A 41 31.05 29.73 11.37
CA ASP A 41 30.74 30.60 12.50
C ASP A 41 31.19 30.03 13.86
N GLU A 42 31.94 28.92 13.86
CA GLU A 42 32.51 28.30 15.06
C GLU A 42 34.03 28.52 15.13
N ASP A 43 34.58 28.56 16.35
CA ASP A 43 36.03 28.54 16.54
C ASP A 43 36.63 27.27 15.88
N PRO A 44 37.77 27.38 15.18
CA PRO A 44 38.37 26.26 14.46
C PRO A 44 38.66 25.11 15.44
N PRO A 45 38.12 23.90 15.18
CA PRO A 45 38.37 22.75 16.02
C PRO A 45 39.87 22.40 16.06
N GLU A 46 40.29 21.71 17.12
CA GLU A 46 41.70 21.33 17.28
C GLU A 46 42.23 20.53 16.07
N GLY A 47 43.29 21.04 15.46
CA GLY A 47 43.95 20.45 14.30
C GLY A 47 43.20 20.62 12.97
N PHE A 48 42.24 21.56 12.87
CA PHE A 48 41.68 22.07 11.61
C PHE A 48 42.48 23.29 11.14
N ASP A 49 43.75 23.05 10.78
CA ASP A 49 44.73 24.11 10.49
C ASP A 49 44.69 24.62 9.04
N ARG A 50 43.70 24.17 8.24
CA ARG A 50 43.51 24.58 6.84
C ARG A 50 42.22 25.37 6.68
N GLU A 51 42.06 25.97 5.51
CA GLU A 51 40.85 26.67 5.11
C GLU A 51 40.36 26.12 3.76
N PHE A 52 39.06 25.88 3.64
CA PHE A 52 38.41 25.48 2.40
C PHE A 52 37.13 26.30 2.22
N GLU A 53 37.03 27.02 1.11
CA GLU A 53 35.91 27.93 0.82
C GLU A 53 35.56 28.86 1.99
N GLY A 54 36.55 29.44 2.68
CA GLY A 54 36.29 30.35 3.80
C GLY A 54 35.94 29.67 5.13
N ALA A 55 36.03 28.33 5.23
CA ALA A 55 35.70 27.56 6.43
C ALA A 55 36.93 26.79 6.97
N PRO A 56 37.08 26.63 8.29
CA PRO A 56 38.14 25.80 8.86
C PRO A 56 38.03 24.34 8.38
N ALA A 57 39.17 23.75 8.01
CA ALA A 57 39.21 22.44 7.39
C ALA A 57 40.41 21.60 7.84
N LYS A 58 40.26 20.28 7.69
CA LYS A 58 41.28 19.27 7.99
C LYS A 58 41.26 18.20 6.91
N VAL A 59 42.44 17.75 6.47
CA VAL A 59 42.55 16.58 5.57
C VAL A 59 43.04 15.40 6.39
N VAL A 60 42.33 14.29 6.31
CA VAL A 60 42.65 13.05 7.02
C VAL A 60 42.66 11.87 6.05
N PRO A 61 43.45 10.81 6.28
CA PRO A 61 43.32 9.56 5.54
C PRO A 61 41.91 8.98 5.68
N ALA A 62 41.35 8.42 4.60
CA ALA A 62 39.99 7.86 4.64
C ALA A 62 39.82 6.72 5.64
N GLU A 63 40.89 5.97 5.93
CA GLU A 63 40.91 4.91 6.95
C GLU A 63 40.77 5.42 8.38
N GLU A 64 41.12 6.67 8.65
CA GLU A 64 40.94 7.33 9.95
C GLU A 64 39.51 7.85 10.16
N VAL A 65 38.66 7.78 9.12
CA VAL A 65 37.25 8.21 9.14
C VAL A 65 36.35 6.98 8.96
N PRO A 66 36.20 6.15 10.00
CA PRO A 66 35.50 4.88 9.87
C PRO A 66 33.99 5.06 9.67
N ASP A 67 33.43 6.15 10.21
CA ASP A 67 31.99 6.38 10.24
C ASP A 67 31.66 7.63 9.42
N SER A 68 31.05 7.40 8.25
CA SER A 68 30.53 8.44 7.38
C SER A 68 29.10 8.14 7.00
N PHE A 69 28.35 9.19 6.69
CA PHE A 69 26.93 9.10 6.39
C PHE A 69 26.51 10.25 5.49
N VAL A 70 25.40 10.07 4.77
CA VAL A 70 24.76 11.16 4.02
C VAL A 70 23.46 11.55 4.71
N ILE A 71 23.13 12.84 4.66
CA ILE A 71 21.80 13.34 5.01
C ILE A 71 21.11 13.80 3.72
N HIS A 72 19.84 13.44 3.60
CA HIS A 72 18.91 13.94 2.59
C HIS A 72 17.70 14.56 3.27
N THR A 73 17.40 15.81 2.95
CA THR A 73 16.20 16.48 3.43
C THR A 73 15.05 16.16 2.46
N HIS A 74 13.98 15.64 3.03
CA HIS A 74 12.77 15.27 2.31
C HIS A 74 11.62 16.19 2.70
N PHE A 75 10.72 16.39 1.74
CA PHE A 75 9.55 17.21 1.90
C PHE A 75 8.31 16.49 1.40
N ARG A 76 7.19 16.78 2.06
CA ARG A 76 5.86 16.50 1.53
C ARG A 76 5.32 17.77 0.89
N PHE A 77 4.94 17.70 -0.37
CA PHE A 77 4.45 18.83 -1.16
C PHE A 77 3.41 18.37 -2.18
N CYS A 78 2.21 18.96 -2.14
CA CYS A 78 1.05 18.56 -2.94
C CYS A 78 0.80 17.05 -2.85
N ASP A 79 0.76 16.55 -1.61
CA ASP A 79 0.53 15.14 -1.27
C ASP A 79 1.54 14.14 -1.86
N GLU A 80 2.71 14.61 -2.29
CA GLU A 80 3.79 13.77 -2.81
C GLU A 80 5.08 13.97 -2.02
N THR A 81 5.94 12.95 -2.04
CA THR A 81 7.23 13.00 -1.37
C THR A 81 8.34 13.40 -2.35
N PHE A 82 9.14 14.36 -1.92
CA PHE A 82 10.28 14.87 -2.68
C PHE A 82 11.54 14.85 -1.81
N VAL A 83 12.69 14.82 -2.47
CA VAL A 83 14.00 15.09 -1.88
C VAL A 83 14.50 16.46 -2.35
N LEU A 84 15.21 17.17 -1.48
CA LEU A 84 15.88 18.42 -1.83
C LEU A 84 16.95 18.17 -2.89
N ALA A 85 16.86 18.85 -4.02
CA ALA A 85 17.92 18.84 -5.04
C ALA A 85 18.81 20.08 -4.95
N ALA A 86 18.22 21.25 -4.73
CA ALA A 86 18.94 22.50 -4.53
C ALA A 86 18.06 23.52 -3.80
N GLN A 87 18.70 24.50 -3.17
CA GLN A 87 18.02 25.65 -2.55
C GLN A 87 18.63 26.94 -3.07
N ALA A 88 17.79 27.86 -3.55
CA ALA A 88 18.24 29.18 -3.98
C ALA A 88 18.50 30.10 -2.78
N PRO A 89 19.36 31.13 -2.89
CA PRO A 89 19.57 32.13 -1.84
C PRO A 89 18.29 32.89 -1.45
N THR A 90 17.30 32.92 -2.35
CA THR A 90 15.97 33.50 -2.13
C THR A 90 15.06 32.64 -1.25
N GLY A 91 15.43 31.38 -0.99
CA GLY A 91 14.65 30.42 -0.20
C GLY A 91 13.84 29.42 -1.03
N GLU A 92 13.78 29.57 -2.35
CA GLU A 92 13.13 28.62 -3.26
C GLU A 92 13.80 27.25 -3.22
N LEU A 93 12.98 26.19 -3.23
CA LEU A 93 13.40 24.80 -3.15
C LEU A 93 13.21 24.12 -4.50
N THR A 94 14.30 23.61 -5.07
CA THR A 94 14.25 22.67 -6.18
C THR A 94 14.07 21.27 -5.61
N LEU A 95 12.95 20.64 -5.95
CA LEU A 95 12.52 19.37 -5.40
C LEU A 95 12.55 18.28 -6.48
N GLN A 96 13.12 17.12 -6.15
CA GLN A 96 13.09 15.93 -7.00
C GLN A 96 12.11 14.91 -6.42
N TRP A 97 11.19 14.41 -7.24
CA TRP A 97 10.19 13.44 -6.80
C TRP A 97 10.85 12.10 -6.47
N THR A 98 10.41 11.46 -5.38
CA THR A 98 11.01 10.19 -4.96
C THR A 98 10.48 8.98 -5.74
N GLY A 99 9.36 9.15 -6.45
CA GLY A 99 8.80 8.13 -7.33
C GLY A 99 9.61 7.96 -8.62
N THR A 100 9.52 6.77 -9.20
CA THR A 100 10.32 6.38 -10.38
C THR A 100 9.48 6.08 -11.62
N ASP A 101 8.15 6.05 -11.49
CA ASP A 101 7.23 5.73 -12.59
C ASP A 101 6.94 6.97 -13.47
N GLU A 102 7.40 6.93 -14.71
CA GLU A 102 7.24 8.04 -15.67
C GLU A 102 5.76 8.36 -15.95
N ARG A 103 4.88 7.35 -15.98
CA ARG A 103 3.46 7.56 -16.22
C ARG A 103 2.84 8.39 -15.10
N ASN A 104 3.14 8.08 -13.84
CA ASN A 104 2.68 8.85 -12.69
C ASN A 104 3.33 10.23 -12.65
N ALA A 105 4.63 10.36 -12.97
CA ALA A 105 5.27 11.67 -13.07
C ALA A 105 4.56 12.60 -14.08
N ARG A 106 4.16 12.08 -15.25
CA ARG A 106 3.36 12.81 -16.24
C ARG A 106 2.01 13.25 -15.67
N ARG A 107 1.33 12.34 -14.97
CA ARG A 107 0.00 12.59 -14.36
C ARG A 107 0.04 13.63 -13.24
N LEU A 108 1.15 13.70 -12.52
CA LEU A 108 1.43 14.67 -11.47
C LEU A 108 1.93 16.02 -12.01
N GLY A 109 2.12 16.16 -13.33
CA GLY A 109 2.65 17.36 -13.96
C GLY A 109 4.16 17.59 -13.75
N LEU A 110 4.92 16.54 -13.40
CA LEU A 110 6.33 16.65 -13.02
C LEU A 110 7.31 16.52 -14.21
N MET A 111 6.80 16.48 -15.44
CA MET A 111 7.59 16.35 -16.68
C MET A 111 7.79 17.68 -17.42
N SER A 112 7.67 18.82 -16.74
CA SER A 112 7.67 20.16 -17.35
C SER A 112 9.03 20.57 -17.94
N ASP A 113 9.04 21.44 -18.95
CA ASP A 113 10.26 22.10 -19.44
C ASP A 113 10.91 23.00 -18.36
N GLN A 114 10.17 23.32 -17.29
CA GLN A 114 10.67 24.03 -16.11
C GLN A 114 11.47 23.14 -15.15
N THR A 115 11.52 21.83 -15.38
CA THR A 115 12.33 20.93 -14.56
C THR A 115 13.81 21.25 -14.80
N PRO A 116 14.60 21.61 -13.77
CA PRO A 116 16.01 21.92 -13.97
C PRO A 116 16.75 20.75 -14.64
N ASN A 117 17.69 21.06 -15.54
CA ASN A 117 18.51 20.05 -16.21
C ASN A 117 19.15 19.10 -15.18
N GLY A 118 18.89 17.80 -15.30
CA GLY A 118 19.49 16.75 -14.46
C GLY A 118 18.61 16.20 -13.33
N THR A 119 17.48 16.83 -12.99
CA THR A 119 16.49 16.23 -12.08
C THR A 119 15.43 15.48 -12.87
N ALA A 120 15.48 14.14 -12.84
CA ALA A 120 14.39 13.33 -13.37
C ALA A 120 13.14 13.55 -12.50
N PHE A 121 12.07 14.09 -13.09
CA PHE A 121 10.76 14.37 -12.47
C PHE A 121 10.85 15.30 -11.23
N GLY A 122 10.70 16.61 -11.42
CA GLY A 122 10.92 17.59 -10.36
C GLY A 122 9.97 18.79 -10.42
N THR A 123 10.09 19.67 -9.41
CA THR A 123 9.28 20.89 -9.29
C THR A 123 9.99 21.95 -8.44
N ILE A 124 9.50 23.19 -8.47
CA ILE A 124 9.95 24.28 -7.60
C ILE A 124 8.88 24.50 -6.54
N ALA A 125 9.28 24.61 -5.29
CA ALA A 125 8.39 24.91 -4.18
C ALA A 125 8.92 26.06 -3.32
N HIS A 126 8.00 26.80 -2.72
CA HIS A 126 8.33 27.79 -1.70
C HIS A 126 8.12 27.21 -0.30
N PRO A 127 8.94 27.57 0.70
CA PRO A 127 8.88 26.97 2.04
C PRO A 127 7.54 27.08 2.77
N GLU A 128 6.74 28.10 2.46
CA GLU A 128 5.38 28.32 2.97
C GLU A 128 4.32 27.36 2.38
N HIS A 129 4.65 26.64 1.31
CA HIS A 129 3.75 25.66 0.68
C HIS A 129 4.09 24.22 1.05
N ILE A 130 5.14 24.00 1.84
CA ILE A 130 5.56 22.66 2.24
C ILE A 130 4.70 22.15 3.41
N GLU A 131 4.21 20.92 3.28
CA GLU A 131 3.31 20.29 4.25
C GLU A 131 4.09 19.63 5.40
N ALA A 132 5.24 19.04 5.10
CA ALA A 132 6.12 18.42 6.08
C ALA A 132 7.57 18.42 5.61
N CYS A 133 8.51 18.41 6.56
CA CYS A 133 9.94 18.26 6.32
C CYS A 133 10.51 17.21 7.29
N TRP A 134 11.40 16.36 6.80
CA TRP A 134 12.17 15.42 7.61
C TRP A 134 13.55 15.19 6.99
N GLN A 135 14.47 14.66 7.77
CA GLN A 135 15.81 14.32 7.30
C GLN A 135 16.02 12.81 7.35
N GLU A 136 16.36 12.22 6.21
CA GLU A 136 16.84 10.85 6.10
C GLU A 136 18.36 10.85 6.27
N ARG A 137 18.88 9.99 7.13
CA ARG A 137 20.32 9.73 7.28
C ARG A 137 20.62 8.29 6.91
N LEU A 138 21.64 8.12 6.07
CA LEU A 138 22.13 6.83 5.60
C LEU A 138 23.61 6.67 5.98
N ASP A 139 23.89 5.77 6.92
CA ASP A 139 25.26 5.42 7.33
C ASP A 139 25.89 4.45 6.32
N PHE A 140 27.14 4.73 5.93
CA PHE A 140 27.92 3.87 5.02
C PHE A 140 28.82 2.87 5.76
N SER A 141 28.88 2.94 7.09
CA SER A 141 29.75 2.09 7.91
C SER A 141 29.30 0.62 7.80
N GLU A 142 30.24 -0.26 7.44
CA GLU A 142 30.07 -1.71 7.47
C GLU A 142 30.40 -2.31 8.84
N ARG A 143 30.59 -1.48 9.88
CA ARG A 143 30.89 -1.96 11.23
C ARG A 143 29.77 -2.87 11.71
N THR A 144 30.12 -4.15 11.82
CA THR A 144 29.26 -5.22 12.30
C THR A 144 29.69 -5.57 13.71
N GLY A 145 28.74 -5.52 14.66
CA GLY A 145 28.97 -5.89 16.05
C GLY A 145 28.34 -4.91 17.05
N PRO A 146 28.26 -5.31 18.34
CA PRO A 146 27.61 -4.51 19.37
C PRO A 146 28.29 -3.15 19.52
N VAL A 147 27.50 -2.07 19.50
CA VAL A 147 28.02 -0.73 19.78
C VAL A 147 27.83 -0.43 21.27
N THR A 148 28.93 -0.10 21.94
CA THR A 148 28.94 0.40 23.31
C THR A 148 29.44 1.84 23.31
N THR A 149 28.95 2.64 24.25
CA THR A 149 29.43 4.00 24.46
C THR A 149 29.62 4.27 25.95
N GLU A 150 30.59 5.12 26.27
CA GLU A 150 30.87 5.58 27.64
C GLU A 150 30.06 6.84 28.01
N PHE A 151 29.32 7.41 27.05
CA PHE A 151 28.53 8.62 27.29
C PHE A 151 27.32 8.36 28.20
N GLU A 152 27.15 9.20 29.21
CA GLU A 152 26.00 9.12 30.12
C GLU A 152 24.70 9.58 29.44
N THR A 153 23.64 8.76 29.53
CA THR A 153 22.30 9.04 28.97
C THR A 153 21.77 10.42 29.37
N THR A 154 21.92 10.80 30.64
CA THR A 154 21.43 12.09 31.16
C THR A 154 22.13 13.28 30.50
N GLN A 155 23.43 13.14 30.20
CA GLN A 155 24.20 14.19 29.54
C GLN A 155 23.78 14.34 28.08
N LEU A 156 23.63 13.23 27.35
CA LEU A 156 23.13 13.22 25.96
C LEU A 156 21.76 13.88 25.83
N LEU A 157 20.81 13.58 26.73
CA LEU A 157 19.49 14.22 26.75
C LEU A 157 19.58 15.74 26.97
N ARG A 158 20.50 16.20 27.82
CA ARG A 158 20.74 17.64 28.02
C ARG A 158 21.37 18.31 26.80
N ASP A 159 22.28 17.63 26.11
CA ASP A 159 22.88 18.13 24.86
C ASP A 159 21.84 18.24 23.74
N ILE A 160 20.96 17.23 23.60
CA ILE A 160 19.81 17.26 22.69
C ILE A 160 18.89 18.46 23.02
N GLY A 161 18.51 18.62 24.29
CA GLY A 161 17.67 19.74 24.73
C GLY A 161 18.31 21.10 24.47
N ARG A 162 19.64 21.23 24.61
CA ARG A 162 20.38 22.47 24.30
C ARG A 162 20.33 22.81 22.81
N LEU A 163 20.51 21.83 21.92
CA LEU A 163 20.41 22.05 20.47
C LEU A 163 18.98 22.45 20.07
N LEU A 164 17.96 21.73 20.55
CA LEU A 164 16.57 22.05 20.26
C LEU A 164 16.16 23.44 20.75
N ARG A 165 16.65 23.84 21.93
CA ARG A 165 16.44 25.20 22.43
C ARG A 165 17.03 26.26 21.50
N GLY A 166 18.21 26.02 20.93
CA GLY A 166 18.86 26.93 19.98
C GLY A 166 18.14 27.03 18.63
N MET A 167 17.47 25.95 18.21
CA MET A 167 16.68 25.91 16.98
C MET A 167 15.30 26.56 17.13
N ARG A 168 14.78 26.69 18.35
CA ARG A 168 13.42 27.17 18.60
C ARG A 168 13.30 28.66 18.23
N PRO A 169 12.42 29.04 17.28
CA PRO A 169 12.18 30.44 16.96
C PRO A 169 11.70 31.23 18.19
N GLU A 170 12.00 32.53 18.22
CA GLU A 170 11.53 33.40 19.29
C GLU A 170 9.99 33.44 19.33
N GLY A 171 9.40 33.33 20.52
CA GLY A 171 7.94 33.31 20.71
C GLY A 171 7.26 31.97 20.38
N ALA A 172 7.99 30.97 19.89
CA ALA A 172 7.42 29.65 19.63
C ALA A 172 7.07 28.87 20.90
N GLY A 173 6.05 28.01 20.78
CA GLY A 173 5.62 27.07 21.81
C GLY A 173 6.61 25.91 22.01
N PRO A 174 6.13 24.73 22.42
CA PRO A 174 6.98 23.54 22.54
C PRO A 174 7.68 23.20 21.20
N ILE A 175 8.92 22.71 21.30
CA ILE A 175 9.65 22.11 20.18
C ILE A 175 9.82 20.62 20.46
N ALA A 176 9.57 19.78 19.47
CA ALA A 176 9.69 18.34 19.58
C ALA A 176 10.54 17.77 18.44
N ALA A 177 11.33 16.75 18.76
CA ALA A 177 12.08 15.95 17.80
C ALA A 177 11.63 14.50 17.87
N GLN A 178 11.20 13.95 16.74
CA GLN A 178 10.92 12.53 16.59
C GLN A 178 12.02 11.89 15.76
N PHE A 179 12.71 10.92 16.35
CA PHE A 179 13.81 10.19 15.75
C PHE A 179 13.41 8.72 15.59
N ARG A 180 13.60 8.17 14.38
CA ARG A 180 13.33 6.76 14.06
C ARG A 180 14.60 6.16 13.47
N GLN A 181 15.01 4.96 13.88
CA GLN A 181 16.19 4.31 13.32
C GLN A 181 16.12 2.78 13.35
N VAL A 182 16.62 2.18 12.27
CA VAL A 182 17.05 0.77 12.21
C VAL A 182 18.43 0.71 11.54
N GLY A 183 19.39 0.05 12.16
CA GLY A 183 20.74 -0.11 11.61
C GLY A 183 21.36 1.23 11.24
N GLY A 184 21.75 1.38 9.97
CA GLY A 184 22.30 2.63 9.41
C GLY A 184 21.27 3.59 8.80
N TYR A 185 19.97 3.29 8.89
CA TYR A 185 18.90 4.11 8.34
C TYR A 185 18.14 4.85 9.45
N SER A 186 18.07 6.18 9.39
CA SER A 186 17.25 6.97 10.34
C SER A 186 16.47 8.09 9.68
N GLU A 187 15.30 8.41 10.25
CA GLU A 187 14.53 9.62 9.96
C GLU A 187 14.48 10.53 11.19
N LEU A 188 14.65 11.84 10.99
CA LEU A 188 14.53 12.86 12.02
C LEU A 188 13.54 13.94 11.58
N GLU A 189 12.51 14.16 12.39
CA GLU A 189 11.52 15.22 12.24
C GLU A 189 11.62 16.18 13.43
N VAL A 190 11.81 17.47 13.18
CA VAL A 190 11.76 18.50 14.23
C VAL A 190 10.62 19.46 13.94
N ARG A 191 9.73 19.64 14.91
CA ARG A 191 8.54 20.50 14.78
C ARG A 191 8.38 21.43 15.96
N THR A 192 7.82 22.60 15.69
CA THR A 192 7.33 23.54 16.70
C THR A 192 6.06 24.23 16.19
N ALA A 193 5.38 24.96 17.06
CA ALA A 193 4.19 25.72 16.69
C ALA A 193 4.29 27.15 17.21
N VAL A 194 3.86 28.10 16.38
CA VAL A 194 3.63 29.50 16.76
C VAL A 194 2.18 29.80 16.42
N GLU A 195 1.38 30.16 17.42
CA GLU A 195 -0.08 30.34 17.24
C GLU A 195 -0.73 29.11 16.55
N ASP A 196 -1.35 29.29 15.38
CA ASP A 196 -2.02 28.23 14.60
C ASP A 196 -1.15 27.67 13.43
N VAL A 197 0.16 27.98 13.43
CA VAL A 197 1.11 27.59 12.39
C VAL A 197 2.08 26.53 12.91
N THR A 198 2.17 25.39 12.22
CA THR A 198 3.18 24.36 12.51
C THR A 198 4.42 24.61 11.66
N TYR A 199 5.57 24.63 12.32
CA TYR A 199 6.87 24.79 11.68
C TYR A 199 7.60 23.47 11.66
N SER A 200 8.12 23.08 10.49
CA SER A 200 9.10 21.98 10.41
C SER A 200 10.49 22.57 10.22
N LEU A 201 11.45 22.09 11.00
CA LEU A 201 12.80 22.62 11.08
C LEU A 201 13.78 21.53 10.62
N ALA A 202 14.62 21.84 9.64
CA ALA A 202 15.74 20.96 9.31
C ALA A 202 16.80 21.05 10.43
N ALA A 203 17.21 19.89 10.95
CA ALA A 203 18.11 19.83 12.08
C ALA A 203 19.59 19.85 11.65
N PRO A 204 20.48 20.38 12.51
CA PRO A 204 21.91 20.21 12.31
C PRO A 204 22.29 18.73 12.42
N PRO A 205 23.30 18.24 11.67
CA PRO A 205 23.75 16.85 11.70
C PRO A 205 24.10 16.34 13.11
N GLN A 206 24.54 17.23 14.00
CA GLN A 206 24.84 16.91 15.40
C GLN A 206 23.62 16.38 16.16
N LEU A 207 22.40 16.86 15.88
CA LEU A 207 21.20 16.40 16.58
C LEU A 207 20.93 14.91 16.31
N GLY A 208 20.97 14.50 15.04
CA GLY A 208 20.84 13.09 14.66
C GLY A 208 21.98 12.23 15.23
N GLN A 209 23.21 12.77 15.27
CA GLN A 209 24.33 12.06 15.89
C GLN A 209 24.13 11.83 17.39
N LEU A 210 23.60 12.82 18.13
CA LEU A 210 23.32 12.64 19.56
C LEU A 210 22.26 11.57 19.81
N PHE A 211 21.21 11.50 18.99
CA PHE A 211 20.23 10.41 19.07
C PHE A 211 20.84 9.04 18.75
N ASN A 212 21.73 8.95 17.76
CA ASN A 212 22.46 7.71 17.46
C ASN A 212 23.30 7.23 18.64
N VAL A 213 24.01 8.15 19.31
CA VAL A 213 24.81 7.84 20.50
C VAL A 213 23.90 7.48 21.67
N LEU A 214 22.76 8.17 21.83
CA LEU A 214 21.77 7.85 22.86
C LEU A 214 21.20 6.44 22.71
N ARG A 215 20.91 5.99 21.48
CA ARG A 215 20.49 4.59 21.22
C ARG A 215 21.56 3.60 21.65
N ALA A 216 22.83 3.88 21.39
CA ALA A 216 23.93 3.04 21.84
C ALA A 216 24.08 3.05 23.37
N ALA A 217 23.90 4.20 24.02
CA ALA A 217 23.97 4.32 25.48
C ALA A 217 22.81 3.59 26.19
N MET A 218 21.67 3.48 25.52
CA MET A 218 20.46 2.82 26.02
C MET A 218 20.32 1.37 25.53
N TYR A 219 21.34 0.81 24.87
CA TYR A 219 21.34 -0.59 24.46
C TYR A 219 21.43 -1.53 25.68
N GLU A 220 20.49 -2.46 25.77
CA GLU A 220 20.51 -3.53 26.76
C GLU A 220 20.85 -4.88 26.08
N PRO A 221 21.91 -5.58 26.51
CA PRO A 221 22.27 -6.89 25.97
C PRO A 221 21.11 -7.89 25.99
N GLY A 222 20.84 -8.54 24.85
CA GLY A 222 19.74 -9.49 24.69
C GLY A 222 18.36 -8.84 24.51
N LYS A 223 18.19 -7.55 24.77
CA LYS A 223 16.93 -6.82 24.50
C LYS A 223 17.02 -5.90 23.28
N GLY A 224 18.20 -5.40 22.96
CA GLY A 224 18.42 -4.43 21.89
C GLY A 224 18.24 -2.98 22.35
N SER A 225 18.13 -2.07 21.39
CA SER A 225 17.86 -0.63 21.64
C SER A 225 16.43 -0.27 21.22
N TRP A 226 16.03 0.99 21.41
CA TRP A 226 14.74 1.52 20.96
C TRP A 226 14.75 1.85 19.47
N PHE A 227 13.59 1.89 18.80
CA PHE A 227 13.47 2.19 17.36
C PHE A 227 12.90 3.58 17.09
N THR A 228 12.03 4.07 17.96
CA THR A 228 11.45 5.42 17.90
C THR A 228 11.67 6.13 19.22
N GLY A 229 12.13 7.38 19.17
CA GLY A 229 12.29 8.26 20.33
C GLY A 229 11.66 9.62 20.03
N THR A 230 10.87 10.14 20.97
CA THR A 230 10.26 11.47 20.87
C THR A 230 10.74 12.32 22.03
N PHE A 231 11.54 13.35 21.72
CA PHE A 231 12.01 14.33 22.69
C PHE A 231 11.14 15.57 22.60
N SER A 232 10.55 15.99 23.71
CA SER A 232 9.72 17.21 23.78
C SER A 232 10.36 18.22 24.70
N LEU A 233 10.46 19.49 24.27
CA LEU A 233 11.02 20.59 25.04
C LEU A 233 10.03 21.76 25.10
N THR A 234 9.62 22.08 26.32
CA THR A 234 8.70 23.19 26.63
C THR A 234 9.40 24.56 26.63
N PRO A 235 8.65 25.68 26.52
CA PRO A 235 9.20 27.03 26.64
C PRO A 235 10.00 27.28 27.92
N ASP A 236 9.59 26.71 29.06
CA ASP A 236 10.25 26.82 30.37
C ASP A 236 11.45 25.86 30.55
N ASN A 237 11.93 25.27 29.45
CA ASN A 237 13.08 24.37 29.39
C ASN A 237 12.93 23.05 30.16
N LYS A 238 11.69 22.62 30.43
CA LYS A 238 11.43 21.24 30.87
C LYS A 238 11.37 20.34 29.65
N PHE A 239 12.00 19.18 29.74
CA PHE A 239 11.98 18.19 28.68
C PHE A 239 11.47 16.84 29.17
N ASP A 240 11.02 16.06 28.21
CA ASP A 240 10.60 14.68 28.37
C ASP A 240 11.07 13.85 27.17
N PHE A 241 11.31 12.55 27.38
CA PHE A 241 11.78 11.64 26.34
C PHE A 241 11.07 10.29 26.43
N ASP A 242 10.19 10.05 25.48
CA ASP A 242 9.48 8.78 25.30
C ASP A 242 10.14 7.95 24.21
N TYR A 243 10.18 6.63 24.36
CA TYR A 243 10.76 5.73 23.36
C TYR A 243 10.02 4.39 23.27
N ASP A 244 10.10 3.76 22.10
CA ASP A 244 9.51 2.44 21.80
C ASP A 244 10.59 1.47 21.32
N THR A 245 10.63 0.26 21.91
CA THR A 245 11.58 -0.81 21.62
C THR A 245 11.00 -1.99 20.83
N THR A 246 9.72 -1.93 20.50
CA THR A 246 8.92 -3.07 20.02
C THR A 246 8.13 -2.76 18.76
N SER A 247 7.43 -1.63 18.70
CA SER A 247 6.55 -1.30 17.56
C SER A 247 7.38 -0.94 16.33
N GLN A 248 6.85 -1.29 15.16
CA GLN A 248 7.42 -0.86 13.89
C GLN A 248 7.33 0.67 13.80
N PRO A 249 8.44 1.37 13.48
CA PRO A 249 8.39 2.80 13.27
C PRO A 249 7.44 3.16 12.13
N GLN A 250 6.64 4.20 12.33
CA GLN A 250 5.84 4.79 11.26
C GLN A 250 6.75 5.64 10.36
N TRP A 251 7.46 4.98 9.45
CA TRP A 251 8.35 5.65 8.50
C TRP A 251 7.59 6.62 7.59
N ARG A 252 8.21 7.76 7.25
CA ARG A 252 7.75 8.55 6.09
C ARG A 252 8.05 7.80 4.80
N ARG A 253 9.21 7.14 4.76
CA ARG A 253 9.61 6.25 3.68
C ARG A 253 10.36 5.04 4.24
N PRO A 254 9.76 3.84 4.23
CA PRO A 254 10.41 2.65 4.77
C PRO A 254 11.78 2.33 4.11
N PRO A 255 12.76 1.78 4.86
CA PRO A 255 14.08 1.39 4.33
C PRO A 255 14.04 0.46 3.11
N ASP A 256 13.03 -0.38 3.00
CA ASP A 256 12.81 -1.38 1.96
C ASP A 256 11.74 -0.99 0.94
N ALA A 257 11.22 0.24 1.01
CA ALA A 257 10.30 0.77 0.00
C ALA A 257 10.96 0.81 -1.39
N ASP A 258 10.15 0.67 -2.44
CA ASP A 258 10.54 0.86 -3.85
C ASP A 258 11.76 0.02 -4.31
N GLY A 259 12.09 -1.08 -3.63
CA GLY A 259 13.26 -1.91 -3.93
C GLY A 259 14.60 -1.27 -3.58
N ARG A 260 14.63 -0.30 -2.66
CA ARG A 260 15.88 0.38 -2.24
C ARG A 260 16.86 -0.58 -1.54
N PRO A 261 18.18 -0.41 -1.73
CA PRO A 261 19.21 -1.26 -1.09
C PRO A 261 19.30 -1.04 0.43
N THR A 262 18.67 0.01 0.95
CA THR A 262 18.58 0.37 2.36
C THR A 262 17.82 -0.66 3.21
N GLY A 263 17.11 -1.62 2.60
CA GLY A 263 16.46 -2.72 3.32
C GLY A 263 17.42 -3.59 4.15
N LYS A 264 18.72 -3.60 3.82
CA LYS A 264 19.75 -4.27 4.66
C LYS A 264 19.87 -3.69 6.07
N ALA A 265 19.34 -2.48 6.31
CA ALA A 265 19.35 -1.82 7.61
C ALA A 265 18.71 -2.66 8.72
N TYR A 266 17.67 -3.46 8.42
CA TYR A 266 17.03 -4.34 9.40
C TYR A 266 17.96 -5.46 9.90
N ALA A 267 18.77 -6.05 9.01
CA ALA A 267 19.76 -7.04 9.41
C ALA A 267 20.92 -6.39 10.19
N HIS A 268 21.35 -5.20 9.76
CA HIS A 268 22.39 -4.43 10.46
C HIS A 268 21.94 -3.99 11.87
N GLU A 269 20.65 -3.72 12.08
CA GLU A 269 20.09 -3.44 13.40
C GLU A 269 20.33 -4.60 14.37
N LEU A 270 20.06 -5.84 13.95
CA LEU A 270 20.29 -7.03 14.78
C LEU A 270 21.78 -7.32 15.00
N ALA A 271 22.64 -6.97 14.04
CA ALA A 271 24.09 -7.07 14.21
C ALA A 271 24.63 -6.04 15.21
N ARG A 272 24.07 -4.82 15.21
CA ARG A 272 24.50 -3.69 16.04
C ARG A 272 23.92 -3.71 17.45
N PHE A 273 22.67 -4.15 17.58
CA PHE A 273 21.95 -4.27 18.84
C PHE A 273 21.33 -5.67 18.98
N PRO A 274 22.17 -6.71 19.23
CA PRO A 274 21.71 -8.09 19.34
C PRO A 274 20.59 -8.28 20.37
N ARG A 275 19.62 -9.10 20.00
CA ARG A 275 18.47 -9.46 20.83
C ARG A 275 18.38 -10.98 20.96
N ASP A 276 17.95 -11.44 22.11
CA ASP A 276 17.51 -12.82 22.30
C ASP A 276 16.30 -13.05 21.39
N LYS A 277 16.13 -14.29 20.93
CA LYS A 277 15.06 -14.66 19.98
C LYS A 277 13.68 -14.16 20.42
N GLN A 278 13.33 -14.30 21.70
CA GLN A 278 12.03 -13.84 22.23
C GLN A 278 11.84 -12.32 22.22
N ASN A 279 12.92 -11.54 22.10
CA ASN A 279 12.92 -10.08 22.13
C ASN A 279 13.01 -9.45 20.72
N ILE A 280 13.07 -10.26 19.66
CA ILE A 280 13.03 -9.78 18.28
C ILE A 280 11.56 -9.60 17.87
N PRO A 281 11.11 -8.36 17.56
CA PRO A 281 9.75 -8.15 17.08
C PRO A 281 9.50 -8.90 15.75
N PRO A 282 8.29 -9.43 15.51
CA PRO A 282 7.99 -10.18 14.28
C PRO A 282 8.27 -9.40 12.99
N TRP A 283 7.92 -8.11 12.94
CA TRP A 283 8.20 -7.25 11.78
C TRP A 283 9.69 -7.13 11.49
N LEU A 284 10.54 -7.06 12.54
CA LEU A 284 11.99 -6.94 12.38
C LEU A 284 12.58 -8.28 11.93
N ALA A 285 12.13 -9.39 12.50
CA ALA A 285 12.55 -10.72 12.08
C ALA A 285 12.26 -10.96 10.60
N ALA A 286 11.04 -10.59 10.16
CA ALA A 286 10.62 -10.72 8.78
C ALA A 286 11.47 -9.89 7.82
N ARG A 287 11.62 -8.59 8.09
CA ARG A 287 12.37 -7.66 7.23
C ARG A 287 13.90 -7.84 7.29
N ALA A 288 14.42 -8.41 8.38
CA ALA A 288 15.83 -8.82 8.48
C ALA A 288 16.13 -10.15 7.77
N GLY A 289 15.11 -10.84 7.23
CA GLY A 289 15.27 -12.12 6.56
C GLY A 289 15.56 -13.29 7.48
N LEU A 290 15.19 -13.19 8.77
CA LEU A 290 15.31 -14.31 9.68
C LEU A 290 14.27 -15.39 9.34
N PRO A 291 14.61 -16.68 9.45
CA PRO A 291 13.61 -17.74 9.35
C PRO A 291 12.60 -17.66 10.51
N LEU A 292 11.44 -18.29 10.34
CA LEU A 292 10.47 -18.44 11.42
C LEU A 292 11.09 -19.20 12.60
N ASP A 293 10.96 -18.66 13.82
CA ASP A 293 11.38 -19.33 15.05
C ASP A 293 10.28 -20.31 15.50
N VAL A 294 10.20 -21.44 14.82
CA VAL A 294 9.22 -22.50 15.08
C VAL A 294 9.92 -23.81 15.41
N GLN A 295 9.27 -24.60 16.26
CA GLN A 295 9.68 -25.97 16.58
C GLN A 295 8.53 -26.90 16.27
N PHE A 296 8.73 -27.78 15.29
CA PHE A 296 7.72 -28.76 14.90
C PHE A 296 7.78 -30.01 15.77
N ARG A 297 6.60 -30.55 16.08
CA ARG A 297 6.46 -31.87 16.67
C ARG A 297 6.07 -32.88 15.60
N HIS A 298 6.79 -33.99 15.51
CA HIS A 298 6.53 -35.02 14.50
C HIS A 298 5.66 -36.12 15.09
N ALA A 299 4.51 -36.36 14.47
CA ALA A 299 3.59 -37.38 14.94
C ALA A 299 4.04 -38.79 14.52
N GLN A 300 4.12 -39.70 15.48
CA GLN A 300 4.43 -41.10 15.24
C GLN A 300 3.20 -41.89 14.83
N VAL A 301 3.34 -42.63 13.72
CA VAL A 301 2.29 -43.49 13.17
C VAL A 301 1.93 -44.62 14.14
N VAL A 302 2.94 -45.22 14.76
CA VAL A 302 2.84 -46.30 15.76
C VAL A 302 3.95 -46.12 16.81
N ASP A 303 3.84 -46.75 17.98
CA ASP A 303 4.79 -46.53 19.08
C ASP A 303 6.13 -47.26 18.88
N ALA A 304 6.10 -48.39 18.18
CA ALA A 304 7.31 -49.08 17.72
C ALA A 304 7.01 -49.96 16.51
N HIS A 305 7.95 -50.05 15.57
CA HIS A 305 7.85 -50.97 14.44
C HIS A 305 9.24 -51.47 14.02
N THR A 306 9.40 -52.79 14.00
CA THR A 306 10.57 -53.46 13.38
C THR A 306 10.12 -54.05 12.04
N PRO A 307 10.85 -53.83 10.93
CA PRO A 307 10.48 -54.39 9.63
C PRO A 307 10.26 -55.91 9.70
N GLY A 308 9.12 -56.37 9.19
CA GLY A 308 8.72 -57.79 9.21
C GLY A 308 8.02 -58.25 10.50
N GLN A 309 7.91 -57.42 11.53
CA GLN A 309 7.12 -57.70 12.74
C GLN A 309 5.83 -56.86 12.77
N ARG A 310 4.86 -57.29 13.59
CA ARG A 310 3.64 -56.51 13.80
C ARG A 310 3.97 -55.17 14.49
N PRO A 311 3.44 -54.04 14.00
CA PRO A 311 3.60 -52.76 14.68
C PRO A 311 2.97 -52.78 16.08
N VAL A 312 3.59 -52.06 17.01
CA VAL A 312 3.16 -51.93 18.40
C VAL A 312 2.40 -50.61 18.56
N VAL A 313 1.18 -50.70 19.12
CA VAL A 313 0.34 -49.55 19.45
C VAL A 313 -0.22 -49.75 20.86
N ASN A 314 0.29 -48.97 21.81
CA ASN A 314 -0.09 -48.95 23.22
C ASN A 314 -0.77 -47.61 23.54
N ARG A 315 -1.86 -47.30 22.83
CA ARG A 315 -2.60 -46.03 22.93
C ARG A 315 -4.06 -46.30 23.27
N PRO A 316 -4.68 -45.50 24.16
CA PRO A 316 -6.13 -45.58 24.40
C PRO A 316 -6.89 -45.33 23.09
N PRO A 317 -7.98 -46.07 22.81
CA PRO A 317 -8.77 -45.86 21.61
C PRO A 317 -9.44 -44.48 21.63
N VAL A 318 -9.55 -43.85 20.46
CA VAL A 318 -10.31 -42.61 20.31
C VAL A 318 -11.80 -42.90 20.56
N PRO A 319 -12.48 -42.16 21.46
CA PRO A 319 -13.91 -42.34 21.67
C PRO A 319 -14.70 -42.19 20.37
N GLN A 320 -15.67 -43.07 20.12
CA GLN A 320 -16.37 -43.14 18.82
C GLN A 320 -17.02 -41.82 18.39
N GLN A 321 -17.43 -41.00 19.35
CA GLN A 321 -18.01 -39.67 19.13
C GLN A 321 -16.99 -38.65 18.61
N GLU A 322 -15.70 -38.81 18.95
CA GLU A 322 -14.62 -37.90 18.57
C GLU A 322 -13.97 -38.27 17.22
N VAL A 323 -14.03 -39.54 16.82
CA VAL A 323 -13.34 -40.07 15.62
C VAL A 323 -13.61 -39.21 14.38
N ARG A 324 -14.85 -38.78 14.18
CA ARG A 324 -15.21 -37.93 13.04
C ARG A 324 -14.49 -36.57 13.07
N GLY A 325 -14.44 -35.93 14.23
CA GLY A 325 -13.75 -34.64 14.40
C GLY A 325 -12.24 -34.77 14.24
N VAL A 326 -11.66 -35.83 14.79
CA VAL A 326 -10.23 -36.12 14.68
C VAL A 326 -9.83 -36.38 13.22
N LEU A 327 -10.58 -37.21 12.50
CA LEU A 327 -10.34 -37.46 11.07
C LEU A 327 -10.50 -36.18 10.25
N HIS A 328 -11.50 -35.36 10.55
CA HIS A 328 -11.67 -34.07 9.89
C HIS A 328 -10.45 -33.17 10.07
N TYR A 329 -9.99 -33.00 11.32
CA TYR A 329 -8.80 -32.21 11.61
C TYR A 329 -7.57 -32.69 10.83
N LEU A 330 -7.29 -33.99 10.91
CA LEU A 330 -6.09 -34.59 10.33
C LEU A 330 -6.08 -34.55 8.79
N TYR A 331 -7.24 -34.68 8.14
CA TYR A 331 -7.35 -34.62 6.67
C TYR A 331 -7.52 -33.20 6.12
N SER A 332 -8.08 -32.27 6.89
CA SER A 332 -8.30 -30.89 6.44
C SER A 332 -7.09 -29.97 6.64
N ALA A 333 -6.10 -30.37 7.44
CA ALA A 333 -4.86 -29.63 7.57
C ALA A 333 -4.08 -29.59 6.23
N PRO A 334 -3.38 -28.49 5.91
CA PRO A 334 -2.62 -28.36 4.68
C PRO A 334 -1.56 -29.46 4.49
N VAL A 335 -1.41 -29.94 3.25
CA VAL A 335 -0.33 -30.84 2.83
C VAL A 335 0.90 -30.00 2.47
N VAL A 336 2.06 -30.34 3.03
CA VAL A 336 3.33 -29.61 2.84
C VAL A 336 4.35 -30.38 2.01
N LEU A 337 4.23 -31.70 1.95
CA LEU A 337 5.09 -32.57 1.16
C LEU A 337 4.29 -33.75 0.64
N VAL A 338 4.45 -34.08 -0.64
CA VAL A 338 3.88 -35.27 -1.27
C VAL A 338 5.04 -36.08 -1.81
N GLY A 339 5.14 -37.34 -1.40
CA GLY A 339 6.13 -38.28 -1.89
C GLY A 339 5.64 -39.07 -3.11
N ASN A 340 6.52 -39.91 -3.64
CA ASN A 340 6.24 -40.68 -4.85
C ASN A 340 5.34 -41.89 -4.55
N GLY A 341 4.09 -41.84 -5.01
CA GLY A 341 3.13 -42.94 -4.95
C GLY A 341 2.75 -43.38 -3.53
N PRO A 342 1.77 -44.29 -3.38
CA PRO A 342 1.39 -44.83 -2.08
C PRO A 342 2.50 -45.69 -1.44
N GLN A 343 2.55 -45.70 -0.11
CA GLN A 343 3.44 -46.55 0.69
C GLN A 343 2.78 -47.89 1.04
N PRO A 344 3.59 -48.94 1.33
CA PRO A 344 3.08 -50.20 1.86
C PRO A 344 2.34 -50.02 3.18
N ASP A 345 1.24 -50.74 3.38
CA ASP A 345 0.54 -50.78 4.66
C ASP A 345 1.27 -51.69 5.66
N ILE A 346 1.83 -51.14 6.74
CA ILE A 346 2.55 -51.92 7.77
C ILE A 346 1.65 -52.88 8.56
N PHE A 347 0.33 -52.65 8.58
CA PHE A 347 -0.64 -53.58 9.19
C PHE A 347 -1.11 -54.65 8.21
N ALA A 348 -0.94 -54.43 6.90
CA ALA A 348 -1.33 -55.35 5.83
C ALA A 348 -0.26 -55.42 4.72
N PRO A 349 0.99 -55.82 5.01
CA PRO A 349 2.13 -55.68 4.10
C PRO A 349 2.05 -56.54 2.84
N GLN A 350 1.14 -57.52 2.81
CA GLN A 350 0.90 -58.39 1.66
C GLN A 350 -0.03 -57.76 0.61
N THR A 351 -0.57 -56.57 0.88
CA THR A 351 -1.47 -55.86 -0.03
C THR A 351 -0.70 -54.87 -0.91
N ALA A 352 -1.30 -54.47 -2.03
CA ALA A 352 -0.74 -53.41 -2.87
C ALA A 352 -0.59 -52.11 -2.05
N PRO A 353 0.47 -51.30 -2.27
CA PRO A 353 0.67 -50.04 -1.56
C PRO A 353 -0.57 -49.14 -1.64
N SER A 354 -1.07 -48.72 -0.47
CA SER A 354 -2.34 -48.00 -0.32
C SER A 354 -2.27 -46.82 0.64
N VAL A 355 -1.20 -46.71 1.42
CA VAL A 355 -1.04 -45.65 2.42
C VAL A 355 -0.61 -44.37 1.70
N PRO A 356 -1.34 -43.25 1.84
CA PRO A 356 -0.95 -42.00 1.17
C PRO A 356 0.43 -41.51 1.64
N ASN A 357 1.31 -41.22 0.69
CA ASN A 357 2.64 -40.67 0.95
C ASN A 357 2.59 -39.15 0.91
N ALA A 358 2.10 -38.55 1.99
CA ALA A 358 2.04 -37.11 2.13
C ALA A 358 2.22 -36.73 3.61
N TYR A 359 2.62 -35.48 3.86
CA TYR A 359 2.74 -34.92 5.19
C TYR A 359 1.85 -33.69 5.32
N HIS A 360 1.15 -33.62 6.44
CA HIS A 360 0.28 -32.52 6.82
C HIS A 360 0.90 -31.74 7.97
N THR A 361 0.50 -30.47 8.12
CA THR A 361 0.85 -29.66 9.29
C THR A 361 -0.30 -28.77 9.73
N ASP A 362 -0.37 -28.49 11.03
CA ASP A 362 -1.18 -27.40 11.60
C ASP A 362 -0.32 -26.22 12.08
N GLY A 363 0.97 -26.20 11.75
CA GLY A 363 1.92 -25.19 12.19
C GLY A 363 2.64 -25.51 13.49
N LYS A 364 2.16 -26.48 14.29
CA LYS A 364 2.86 -26.97 15.49
C LYS A 364 3.25 -28.44 15.37
N TRP A 365 2.37 -29.24 14.78
CA TRP A 365 2.60 -30.64 14.48
C TRP A 365 2.80 -30.85 12.98
N ILE A 366 3.63 -31.84 12.66
CA ILE A 366 3.75 -32.44 11.33
C ILE A 366 3.39 -33.91 11.47
N TRP A 367 2.48 -34.42 10.64
CA TRP A 367 2.11 -35.83 10.65
C TRP A 367 2.02 -36.40 9.24
N PRO A 368 2.44 -37.66 9.04
CA PRO A 368 2.21 -38.34 7.77
C PRO A 368 0.70 -38.65 7.60
N ALA A 369 0.24 -38.64 6.35
CA ALA A 369 -1.13 -39.01 5.99
C ALA A 369 -1.48 -40.47 6.34
N ALA A 370 -0.47 -41.27 6.70
CA ALA A 370 -0.64 -42.57 7.35
C ALA A 370 -1.42 -42.50 8.67
N VAL A 371 -1.26 -41.44 9.48
CA VAL A 371 -1.96 -41.28 10.77
C VAL A 371 -3.49 -41.30 10.60
N PRO A 372 -4.09 -40.39 9.81
CA PRO A 372 -5.54 -40.46 9.59
C PRO A 372 -5.98 -41.70 8.79
N HIS A 373 -5.13 -42.21 7.89
CA HIS A 373 -5.42 -43.45 7.15
C HIS A 373 -5.58 -44.64 8.09
N TYR A 374 -4.68 -44.82 9.06
CA TYR A 374 -4.75 -45.93 10.01
C TYR A 374 -5.80 -45.77 11.10
N LEU A 375 -6.09 -44.53 11.52
CA LEU A 375 -7.27 -44.29 12.36
C LEU A 375 -8.55 -44.74 11.66
N ARG A 376 -8.68 -44.45 10.36
CA ARG A 376 -9.85 -44.81 9.56
C ARG A 376 -9.94 -46.31 9.27
N MET A 377 -8.84 -46.92 8.84
CA MET A 377 -8.84 -48.31 8.35
C MET A 377 -8.69 -49.33 9.48
N HIS A 378 -7.84 -49.04 10.46
CA HIS A 378 -7.44 -49.99 11.50
C HIS A 378 -7.83 -49.55 12.91
N GLY A 379 -8.49 -48.39 13.07
CA GLY A 379 -8.87 -47.84 14.38
C GLY A 379 -7.67 -47.42 15.24
N VAL A 380 -6.49 -47.24 14.64
CA VAL A 380 -5.26 -46.88 15.35
C VAL A 380 -5.34 -45.43 15.83
N ALA A 381 -5.29 -45.25 17.15
CA ALA A 381 -5.34 -43.92 17.74
C ALA A 381 -4.07 -43.10 17.40
N PRO A 382 -4.22 -41.79 17.05
CA PRO A 382 -3.08 -40.86 17.03
C PRO A 382 -2.41 -40.79 18.40
N GLU A 383 -1.22 -40.21 18.46
CA GLU A 383 -0.53 -39.98 19.73
C GLU A 383 -1.41 -39.19 20.72
N PRO A 384 -1.41 -39.54 22.02
CA PRO A 384 -2.27 -38.88 23.01
C PRO A 384 -2.10 -37.36 23.06
N GLU A 385 -0.87 -36.86 22.91
CA GLU A 385 -0.57 -35.43 22.93
C GLU A 385 -1.06 -34.71 21.66
N LEU A 386 -0.99 -35.37 20.50
CA LEU A 386 -1.60 -34.87 19.27
C LEU A 386 -3.12 -34.85 19.39
N LEU A 387 -3.72 -35.90 19.97
CA LEU A 387 -5.16 -35.96 20.21
C LEU A 387 -5.62 -34.85 21.19
N GLU A 388 -4.86 -34.57 22.24
CA GLU A 388 -5.11 -33.45 23.15
C GLU A 388 -4.99 -32.10 22.43
N HIS A 389 -4.01 -31.94 21.54
CA HIS A 389 -3.86 -30.74 20.73
C HIS A 389 -5.07 -30.52 19.81
N ILE A 390 -5.53 -31.57 19.12
CA ILE A 390 -6.73 -31.54 18.26
C ILE A 390 -7.97 -31.12 19.06
N ARG A 391 -8.13 -31.64 20.28
CA ARG A 391 -9.22 -31.25 21.19
C ARG A 391 -9.15 -29.79 21.59
N LYS A 392 -7.95 -29.27 21.92
CA LYS A 392 -7.74 -27.84 22.24
C LYS A 392 -8.11 -26.93 21.08
N ASN A 393 -7.88 -27.38 19.85
CA ASN A 393 -8.28 -26.68 18.62
C ASN A 393 -9.74 -26.96 18.20
N SER A 394 -10.56 -27.56 19.07
CA SER A 394 -11.97 -27.87 18.81
C SER A 394 -12.19 -28.65 17.50
N TYR A 395 -11.27 -29.55 17.17
CA TYR A 395 -11.29 -30.38 15.95
C TYR A 395 -11.29 -29.57 14.64
N ARG A 396 -10.81 -28.32 14.67
CA ARG A 396 -10.60 -27.48 13.48
C ARG A 396 -9.13 -27.06 13.38
N PRO A 397 -8.43 -27.38 12.27
CA PRO A 397 -7.04 -26.96 12.12
C PRO A 397 -6.97 -25.42 12.04
N PRO A 398 -5.97 -24.80 12.69
CA PRO A 398 -5.71 -23.37 12.54
C PRO A 398 -5.28 -23.02 11.12
N PHE A 399 -5.29 -21.72 10.79
CA PHE A 399 -4.69 -21.23 9.56
C PHE A 399 -3.17 -21.43 9.60
N VAL A 400 -2.60 -21.90 8.50
CA VAL A 400 -1.16 -22.09 8.32
C VAL A 400 -0.71 -21.24 7.14
N SER A 401 0.08 -20.19 7.43
CA SER A 401 0.57 -19.27 6.41
C SER A 401 1.43 -20.00 5.36
N GLN A 402 1.63 -19.37 4.20
CA GLN A 402 2.51 -19.93 3.18
C GLN A 402 3.93 -20.15 3.71
N LYS A 403 4.50 -19.15 4.39
CA LYS A 403 5.84 -19.26 4.98
C LYS A 403 5.96 -20.39 5.98
N LEU A 404 4.95 -20.59 6.83
CA LEU A 404 4.96 -21.69 7.81
C LEU A 404 4.89 -23.07 7.13
N ARG A 405 4.15 -23.19 6.02
CA ARG A 405 4.12 -24.41 5.19
C ARG A 405 5.47 -24.69 4.52
N GLU A 406 6.11 -23.66 3.97
CA GLU A 406 7.46 -23.76 3.39
C GLU A 406 8.48 -24.20 4.45
N THR A 407 8.37 -23.65 5.66
CA THR A 407 9.23 -24.00 6.80
C THR A 407 9.01 -25.45 7.26
N ALA A 408 7.77 -25.92 7.36
CA ALA A 408 7.45 -27.32 7.66
C ALA A 408 7.95 -28.27 6.57
N ARG A 409 7.93 -27.85 5.30
CA ARG A 409 8.52 -28.62 4.20
C ARG A 409 10.04 -28.70 4.32
N ALA A 410 10.72 -27.60 4.63
CA ALA A 410 12.17 -27.57 4.83
C ALA A 410 12.59 -28.50 5.99
N GLU A 411 11.85 -28.50 7.10
CA GLU A 411 12.03 -29.43 8.23
C GLU A 411 12.01 -30.90 7.78
N LEU A 412 11.01 -31.28 6.97
CA LEU A 412 10.88 -32.65 6.47
C LEU A 412 12.00 -33.06 5.50
N LEU A 413 12.57 -32.09 4.78
CA LEU A 413 13.67 -32.32 3.85
C LEU A 413 15.05 -32.22 4.52
N GLY A 414 15.12 -31.79 5.77
CA GLY A 414 16.38 -31.47 6.45
C GLY A 414 17.11 -30.27 5.85
N GLU A 415 16.36 -29.38 5.19
CA GLU A 415 16.88 -28.15 4.57
C GLU A 415 16.84 -26.98 5.57
N PRO A 416 17.72 -25.96 5.41
CA PRO A 416 17.62 -24.73 6.19
C PRO A 416 16.25 -24.09 6.04
N TYR A 417 15.72 -23.54 7.13
CA TYR A 417 14.44 -22.84 7.09
C TYR A 417 14.50 -21.63 6.16
N PRO A 418 13.48 -21.42 5.30
CA PRO A 418 13.47 -20.33 4.36
C PRO A 418 13.42 -18.98 5.10
N PRO A 419 14.12 -17.95 4.60
CA PRO A 419 14.02 -16.60 5.17
C PRO A 419 12.62 -16.04 4.95
N GLN A 420 12.24 -15.12 5.84
CA GLN A 420 11.06 -14.29 5.71
C GLN A 420 11.34 -13.04 4.86
N SER A 421 10.29 -12.35 4.42
CA SER A 421 10.34 -11.01 3.81
C SER A 421 9.20 -10.13 4.34
N ALA A 422 9.16 -8.85 3.92
CA ALA A 422 8.04 -7.96 4.22
C ALA A 422 6.69 -8.49 3.69
N ASP A 423 6.68 -9.25 2.59
CA ASP A 423 5.46 -9.83 2.00
C ASP A 423 4.83 -10.92 2.88
N ASP A 424 5.59 -11.48 3.83
CA ASP A 424 5.08 -12.45 4.81
C ASP A 424 4.34 -11.77 5.97
N LEU A 425 4.37 -10.43 6.04
CA LEU A 425 3.59 -9.64 6.98
C LEU A 425 2.22 -9.34 6.38
N ASP A 426 1.16 -9.45 7.18
CA ASP A 426 -0.21 -9.14 6.77
C ASP A 426 -0.47 -7.61 6.73
N GLU A 427 0.40 -6.86 6.04
CA GLU A 427 0.36 -5.40 5.88
C GLU A 427 -0.23 -5.03 4.50
N PRO A 428 -1.51 -4.63 4.40
CA PRO A 428 -2.09 -4.15 3.15
C PRO A 428 -1.48 -2.82 2.69
N ASP A 429 -1.47 -2.57 1.37
CA ASP A 429 -1.12 -1.25 0.84
C ASP A 429 -2.19 -0.19 1.20
N ALA A 430 -1.80 1.09 1.17
CA ALA A 430 -2.66 2.18 1.62
C ALA A 430 -3.98 2.30 0.84
N VAL A 431 -3.98 1.97 -0.46
CA VAL A 431 -5.21 1.98 -1.28
C VAL A 431 -6.13 0.85 -0.81
N THR A 432 -5.59 -0.36 -0.63
CA THR A 432 -6.33 -1.51 -0.11
C THR A 432 -6.88 -1.26 1.31
N GLU A 433 -6.13 -0.57 2.17
CA GLU A 433 -6.60 -0.15 3.50
C GLU A 433 -7.82 0.78 3.40
N VAL A 434 -7.73 1.84 2.59
CA VAL A 434 -8.82 2.79 2.37
C VAL A 434 -10.07 2.09 1.84
N GLU A 435 -9.91 1.06 1.00
CA GLU A 435 -11.05 0.31 0.47
C GLU A 435 -11.78 -0.58 1.48
N ARG A 436 -11.11 -1.02 2.55
CA ARG A 436 -11.65 -1.99 3.51
C ARG A 436 -12.34 -1.37 4.73
N ASP A 437 -12.18 -0.05 4.95
CA ASP A 437 -12.61 0.80 6.08
C ASP A 437 -13.06 0.09 7.39
N ASP A 438 -12.22 0.21 8.42
CA ASP A 438 -12.66 0.41 9.81
C ASP A 438 -11.57 1.18 10.60
N SER A 439 -11.65 2.52 10.59
CA SER A 439 -11.20 3.44 11.66
C SER A 439 -9.76 4.03 11.73
N SER A 440 -8.90 3.91 10.72
CA SER A 440 -7.74 4.83 10.56
C SER A 440 -7.39 5.02 9.08
N ARG A 441 -7.77 6.15 8.49
CA ARG A 441 -7.51 6.39 7.04
C ARG A 441 -6.04 6.80 6.86
N PRO A 442 -5.21 6.04 6.12
CA PRO A 442 -3.94 6.57 5.66
C PRO A 442 -4.20 7.77 4.76
N VAL A 443 -3.37 8.81 4.88
CA VAL A 443 -3.42 9.94 3.96
C VAL A 443 -2.72 9.49 2.67
N LEU A 444 -3.52 9.19 1.65
CA LEU A 444 -3.01 8.77 0.34
C LEU A 444 -2.14 9.86 -0.29
N SER A 445 -1.10 9.44 -1.00
CA SER A 445 -0.35 10.31 -1.91
C SER A 445 -1.18 10.68 -3.14
N ALA A 446 -0.78 11.73 -3.86
CA ALA A 446 -1.50 12.14 -5.06
C ALA A 446 -1.54 11.03 -6.13
N SER A 447 -0.44 10.32 -6.34
CA SER A 447 -0.36 9.18 -7.26
C SER A 447 -1.30 8.04 -6.86
N GLU A 448 -1.42 7.73 -5.58
CA GLU A 448 -2.37 6.74 -5.05
C GLU A 448 -3.83 7.18 -5.22
N VAL A 449 -4.14 8.47 -5.02
CA VAL A 449 -5.46 9.04 -5.30
C VAL A 449 -5.83 8.89 -6.78
N LEU A 450 -4.88 9.17 -7.68
CA LEU A 450 -5.10 9.03 -9.12
C LEU A 450 -5.25 7.56 -9.54
N GLN A 451 -4.54 6.63 -8.89
CA GLN A 451 -4.73 5.19 -9.08
C GLN A 451 -6.13 4.74 -8.63
N LEU A 452 -6.59 5.22 -7.46
CA LEU A 452 -7.93 4.95 -6.95
C LEU A 452 -9.01 5.51 -7.89
N LEU A 453 -8.79 6.71 -8.45
CA LEU A 453 -9.68 7.32 -9.45
C LEU A 453 -9.80 6.44 -10.70
N ASP A 454 -8.69 5.98 -11.27
CA ASP A 454 -8.71 5.07 -12.44
C ASP A 454 -9.54 3.82 -12.16
N LYS A 455 -9.32 3.21 -10.98
CA LYS A 455 -10.05 2.02 -10.55
C LYS A 455 -11.56 2.30 -10.49
N ARG A 456 -11.98 3.40 -9.86
CA ARG A 456 -13.40 3.78 -9.73
C ARG A 456 -14.06 4.12 -11.06
N LEU A 457 -13.35 4.82 -11.95
CA LEU A 457 -13.84 5.11 -13.30
C LEU A 457 -14.01 3.81 -14.11
N GLY A 458 -13.06 2.88 -13.99
CA GLY A 458 -13.13 1.56 -14.60
C GLY A 458 -14.32 0.73 -14.10
N GLU A 459 -14.55 0.69 -12.78
CA GLU A 459 -15.68 0.00 -12.15
C GLU A 459 -17.03 0.56 -12.59
N LEU A 460 -17.12 1.87 -12.83
CA LEU A 460 -18.30 2.55 -13.38
C LEU A 460 -18.46 2.38 -14.91
N GLY A 461 -17.49 1.74 -15.57
CA GLY A 461 -17.47 1.55 -17.02
C GLY A 461 -17.32 2.86 -17.78
N VAL A 462 -16.64 3.86 -17.21
CA VAL A 462 -16.35 5.12 -17.88
C VAL A 462 -15.27 4.89 -18.93
N SER A 463 -15.51 5.35 -20.16
CA SER A 463 -14.53 5.18 -21.23
C SER A 463 -13.26 6.01 -20.97
N PRO A 464 -12.05 5.45 -21.17
CA PRO A 464 -10.81 6.22 -21.19
C PRO A 464 -10.77 7.28 -22.29
N GLN A 465 -11.70 7.32 -23.24
CA GLN A 465 -11.74 8.36 -24.29
C GLN A 465 -12.35 9.67 -23.83
N VAL A 466 -13.19 9.66 -22.80
CA VAL A 466 -13.95 10.85 -22.37
C VAL A 466 -13.27 11.62 -21.23
N TYR A 467 -12.13 11.12 -20.75
CA TYR A 467 -11.33 11.81 -19.75
C TYR A 467 -9.83 11.69 -20.03
N ARG A 468 -9.04 12.62 -19.48
CA ARG A 468 -7.58 12.57 -19.43
C ARG A 468 -7.09 12.96 -18.05
N ILE A 469 -5.97 12.38 -17.63
CA ILE A 469 -5.32 12.71 -16.36
C ILE A 469 -3.87 13.09 -16.68
N GLY A 470 -3.44 14.26 -16.25
CA GLY A 470 -2.10 14.82 -16.48
C GLY A 470 -1.93 15.61 -17.76
N GLU A 471 -2.85 15.49 -18.70
CA GLU A 471 -2.77 16.15 -20.00
C GLU A 471 -4.11 16.73 -20.43
N ILE A 472 -4.04 17.69 -21.34
CA ILE A 472 -5.21 18.31 -21.95
C ILE A 472 -5.52 17.59 -23.27
N ALA A 473 -6.74 17.11 -23.41
CA ALA A 473 -7.28 16.63 -24.69
C ALA A 473 -8.62 17.27 -25.01
N ASP A 474 -8.86 17.49 -26.29
CA ASP A 474 -10.13 18.01 -26.78
C ASP A 474 -11.23 16.93 -26.73
N ASP A 475 -12.48 17.35 -26.61
CA ASP A 475 -13.66 16.49 -26.43
C ASP A 475 -13.60 15.59 -25.17
N ALA A 476 -12.81 15.95 -24.15
CA ALA A 476 -12.63 15.15 -22.93
C ALA A 476 -12.60 16.01 -21.65
N TRP A 477 -13.01 15.41 -20.54
CA TRP A 477 -12.77 15.94 -19.20
C TRP A 477 -11.34 15.69 -18.77
N CYS A 478 -10.56 16.75 -18.58
CA CYS A 478 -9.16 16.66 -18.20
C CYS A 478 -9.02 17.02 -16.73
N LEU A 479 -8.29 16.19 -15.97
CA LEU A 479 -7.77 16.51 -14.65
C LEU A 479 -6.26 16.67 -14.79
N TYR A 480 -5.72 17.83 -14.49
CA TYR A 480 -4.29 18.09 -14.60
C TYR A 480 -3.84 19.11 -13.57
N ARG A 481 -2.55 19.10 -13.28
CA ARG A 481 -1.94 20.07 -12.38
C ARG A 481 -1.59 21.33 -13.16
N ARG A 482 -1.92 22.48 -12.60
CA ARG A 482 -1.48 23.80 -13.06
C ARG A 482 -0.24 24.18 -12.26
N ASP A 483 0.77 24.66 -12.96
CA ASP A 483 1.98 25.19 -12.33
C ASP A 483 1.64 26.35 -11.38
N ALA A 484 2.54 26.61 -10.44
CA ALA A 484 2.43 27.77 -9.56
C ALA A 484 2.37 29.05 -10.40
N ASP A 485 1.55 30.01 -9.98
CA ASP A 485 1.52 31.34 -10.58
C ASP A 485 2.42 32.28 -9.74
N PRO A 486 3.59 32.70 -10.26
CA PRO A 486 4.51 33.55 -9.51
C PRO A 486 3.94 34.94 -9.19
N GLU A 487 2.98 35.43 -9.99
CA GLU A 487 2.37 36.76 -9.77
C GLU A 487 1.30 36.71 -8.65
N GLU A 488 0.60 35.58 -8.51
CA GLU A 488 -0.42 35.39 -7.46
C GLU A 488 0.17 34.82 -6.15
N GLY A 489 1.39 34.27 -6.19
CA GLY A 489 2.04 33.66 -5.02
C GLY A 489 1.34 32.39 -4.51
N LEU A 490 0.56 31.71 -5.37
CA LEU A 490 -0.20 30.53 -5.02
C LEU A 490 0.56 29.24 -5.38
N PRO A 491 0.43 28.16 -4.57
CA PRO A 491 1.02 26.88 -4.91
C PRO A 491 0.37 26.29 -6.17
N PRO A 492 1.00 25.26 -6.79
CA PRO A 492 0.38 24.48 -7.84
C PRO A 492 -1.00 23.97 -7.40
N ARG A 493 -1.98 24.04 -8.31
CA ARG A 493 -3.38 23.64 -8.06
C ARG A 493 -3.81 22.60 -9.06
N TRP A 494 -4.86 21.85 -8.73
CA TRP A 494 -5.48 20.90 -9.63
C TRP A 494 -6.65 21.55 -10.37
N GLU A 495 -6.72 21.34 -11.68
CA GLU A 495 -7.81 21.81 -12.51
C GLU A 495 -8.56 20.63 -13.11
N VAL A 496 -9.88 20.67 -13.04
CA VAL A 496 -10.76 19.77 -13.78
C VAL A 496 -11.52 20.57 -14.82
N ALA A 497 -11.24 20.34 -16.09
CA ALA A 497 -11.77 21.12 -17.20
C ALA A 497 -12.30 20.25 -18.34
N LEU A 498 -13.41 20.67 -18.95
CA LEU A 498 -13.91 20.13 -20.21
C LEU A 498 -13.41 21.00 -21.36
N HIS A 499 -12.60 20.40 -22.23
CA HIS A 499 -12.12 21.06 -23.45
C HIS A 499 -12.95 20.60 -24.65
N THR A 500 -13.37 21.53 -25.50
CA THR A 500 -14.12 21.24 -26.74
C THR A 500 -13.80 22.28 -27.81
N GLY A 501 -13.35 21.84 -28.99
CA GLY A 501 -12.93 22.72 -30.08
C GLY A 501 -11.76 23.62 -29.70
N GLY A 502 -10.83 23.14 -28.86
CA GLY A 502 -9.68 23.90 -28.37
C GLY A 502 -10.02 25.01 -27.38
N ARG A 503 -11.26 25.04 -26.86
CA ARG A 503 -11.73 26.01 -25.85
C ARG A 503 -12.09 25.30 -24.55
N VAL A 504 -11.86 25.98 -23.43
CA VAL A 504 -12.35 25.55 -22.11
C VAL A 504 -13.84 25.88 -22.02
N PHE A 505 -14.69 24.85 -21.98
CA PHE A 505 -16.14 25.04 -21.87
C PHE A 505 -16.60 25.15 -20.42
N ARG A 506 -15.95 24.40 -19.53
CA ARG A 506 -16.19 24.40 -18.09
C ARG A 506 -14.91 24.02 -17.40
N HIS A 507 -14.59 24.66 -16.28
CA HIS A 507 -13.47 24.28 -15.46
C HIS A 507 -13.74 24.58 -13.98
N GLN A 508 -13.00 23.91 -13.10
CA GLN A 508 -13.01 24.14 -11.66
C GLN A 508 -11.61 23.87 -11.11
N MET A 509 -11.13 24.78 -10.27
CA MET A 509 -9.83 24.68 -9.57
C MET A 509 -10.00 24.08 -8.18
N PHE A 510 -8.99 23.34 -7.73
CA PHE A 510 -8.91 22.66 -6.45
C PHE A 510 -7.50 22.78 -5.87
N GLU A 511 -7.40 22.85 -4.55
CA GLU A 511 -6.11 22.83 -3.85
C GLU A 511 -5.56 21.40 -3.72
N ASP A 512 -6.45 20.44 -3.45
CA ASP A 512 -6.12 19.03 -3.22
C ASP A 512 -6.61 18.14 -4.38
N VAL A 513 -5.80 17.12 -4.68
CA VAL A 513 -6.05 16.13 -5.74
C VAL A 513 -7.26 15.26 -5.42
N SER A 514 -7.51 14.95 -4.14
CA SER A 514 -8.65 14.12 -3.73
C SER A 514 -9.97 14.80 -4.07
N ALA A 515 -10.09 16.11 -3.83
CA ALA A 515 -11.23 16.92 -4.21
C ALA A 515 -11.41 17.00 -5.73
N ALA A 516 -10.31 17.22 -6.47
CA ALA A 516 -10.35 17.23 -7.94
C ALA A 516 -10.78 15.88 -8.51
N ALA A 517 -10.24 14.78 -7.99
CA ALA A 517 -10.58 13.42 -8.39
C ALA A 517 -12.04 13.09 -8.10
N ALA A 518 -12.53 13.42 -6.90
CA ALA A 518 -13.93 13.25 -6.52
C ALA A 518 -14.88 14.06 -7.43
N TYR A 519 -14.51 15.29 -7.77
CA TYR A 519 -15.29 16.12 -8.69
C TYR A 519 -15.33 15.53 -10.10
N LEU A 520 -14.19 15.12 -10.67
CA LEU A 520 -14.13 14.47 -11.98
C LEU A 520 -14.97 13.19 -12.00
N LEU A 521 -14.80 12.33 -11.00
CA LEU A 521 -15.60 11.11 -10.82
C LEU A 521 -17.09 11.42 -10.80
N GLY A 522 -17.50 12.43 -10.01
CA GLY A 522 -18.88 12.90 -9.95
C GLY A 522 -19.40 13.39 -11.29
N MET A 523 -18.63 14.22 -12.01
CA MET A 523 -19.03 14.77 -13.32
C MET A 523 -19.27 13.69 -14.37
N LEU A 524 -18.45 12.63 -14.36
CA LEU A 524 -18.57 11.50 -15.27
C LEU A 524 -19.68 10.52 -14.84
N ALA A 525 -19.86 10.31 -13.54
CA ALA A 525 -20.88 9.42 -13.00
C ALA A 525 -22.30 10.01 -13.13
N PHE A 526 -22.47 11.33 -12.94
CA PHE A 526 -23.77 11.98 -12.83
C PHE A 526 -24.56 11.97 -14.15
N HIS A 527 -23.87 12.03 -15.29
CA HIS A 527 -24.49 11.95 -16.61
C HIS A 527 -23.95 10.74 -17.36
N PRO A 528 -24.66 9.61 -17.37
CA PRO A 528 -24.26 8.38 -18.03
C PRO A 528 -23.73 8.56 -19.44
N THR A 529 -24.35 9.46 -20.22
CA THR A 529 -23.99 9.74 -21.62
C THR A 529 -22.68 10.48 -21.79
N ARG A 530 -22.21 11.21 -20.75
CA ARG A 530 -20.89 11.86 -20.73
C ARG A 530 -19.76 10.90 -20.43
N ALA A 531 -20.07 9.76 -19.79
CA ALA A 531 -19.12 8.68 -19.54
C ALA A 531 -18.87 7.78 -20.77
N LEU A 532 -19.60 8.01 -21.89
CA LEU A 532 -19.64 7.09 -23.03
C LEU A 532 -18.68 7.52 -24.14
N ALA A 533 -17.88 6.57 -24.62
CA ALA A 533 -17.05 6.73 -25.81
C ALA A 533 -17.89 7.08 -27.05
N LYS A 534 -17.25 7.68 -28.06
CA LYS A 534 -17.76 7.62 -29.43
C LYS A 534 -17.87 6.12 -29.83
N PRO A 535 -18.82 5.72 -30.69
CA PRO A 535 -18.95 4.33 -31.11
C PRO A 535 -17.60 3.80 -31.64
N ASP A 536 -17.09 2.71 -31.06
CA ASP A 536 -15.84 2.10 -31.48
C ASP A 536 -16.12 1.07 -32.59
N PRO A 537 -15.60 1.26 -33.82
CA PRO A 537 -15.79 0.31 -34.92
C PRO A 537 -15.19 -1.08 -34.65
N ALA A 538 -14.22 -1.19 -33.74
CA ALA A 538 -13.55 -2.44 -33.40
C ALA A 538 -14.27 -3.26 -32.33
N GLU A 539 -15.31 -2.71 -31.68
CA GLU A 539 -16.08 -3.38 -30.63
C GLU A 539 -16.91 -4.55 -31.22
N HIS A 540 -16.67 -5.76 -30.73
CA HIS A 540 -17.37 -6.95 -31.19
C HIS A 540 -18.62 -7.21 -30.34
N PRO A 541 -19.75 -7.65 -30.94
CA PRO A 541 -20.96 -7.95 -30.17
C PRO A 541 -20.72 -8.95 -29.02
N THR A 542 -19.82 -9.92 -29.22
CA THR A 542 -19.45 -10.96 -28.24
C THR A 542 -18.74 -10.44 -27.00
N ASP A 543 -18.28 -9.19 -27.00
CA ASP A 543 -17.60 -8.58 -25.85
C ASP A 543 -18.58 -8.32 -24.70
N TRP A 544 -19.89 -8.38 -24.97
CA TRP A 544 -20.96 -8.11 -24.01
C TRP A 544 -21.63 -9.38 -23.49
N PRO A 545 -21.86 -9.50 -22.17
CA PRO A 545 -22.42 -10.71 -21.57
C PRO A 545 -23.92 -10.90 -21.86
N ILE A 546 -24.62 -9.84 -22.31
CA ILE A 546 -26.04 -9.88 -22.67
C ILE A 546 -26.18 -9.57 -24.15
N GLN A 547 -26.74 -10.52 -24.89
CA GLN A 547 -26.97 -10.42 -26.33
C GLN A 547 -28.42 -10.09 -26.66
N PRO A 548 -28.69 -9.37 -27.77
CA PRO A 548 -30.04 -9.15 -28.25
C PRO A 548 -30.71 -10.46 -28.63
N MET A 549 -31.97 -10.64 -28.22
CA MET A 549 -32.77 -11.79 -28.62
C MET A 549 -33.17 -11.71 -30.10
N ARG A 550 -33.67 -12.83 -30.65
CA ARG A 550 -34.09 -12.91 -32.04
C ARG A 550 -35.10 -11.81 -32.37
N GLY A 551 -34.80 -11.02 -33.40
CA GLY A 551 -35.64 -9.92 -33.86
C GLY A 551 -35.34 -8.58 -33.20
N GLU A 552 -34.55 -8.53 -32.13
CA GLU A 552 -34.13 -7.27 -31.50
C GLU A 552 -33.03 -6.55 -32.30
N PRO A 553 -32.97 -5.21 -32.21
CA PRO A 553 -31.88 -4.42 -32.77
C PRO A 553 -30.49 -4.95 -32.33
N PRO A 554 -29.51 -5.02 -33.25
CA PRO A 554 -28.16 -5.44 -32.91
C PRO A 554 -27.45 -4.40 -32.02
N LEU A 555 -26.51 -4.84 -31.18
CA LEU A 555 -25.79 -3.98 -30.23
C LEU A 555 -25.03 -2.81 -30.85
N ARG A 556 -24.67 -2.90 -32.15
CA ARG A 556 -24.06 -1.79 -32.90
C ARG A 556 -24.95 -0.55 -33.02
N LEU A 557 -26.27 -0.69 -32.79
CA LEU A 557 -27.21 0.42 -32.73
C LEU A 557 -27.29 1.07 -31.34
N LEU A 558 -26.50 0.60 -30.37
CA LEU A 558 -26.35 1.20 -29.06
C LEU A 558 -24.92 1.70 -28.89
N ARG A 559 -24.77 2.97 -28.49
CA ARG A 559 -23.47 3.52 -28.07
C ARG A 559 -23.33 3.53 -26.56
N GLY A 560 -22.08 3.49 -26.10
CA GLY A 560 -21.75 3.57 -24.68
C GLY A 560 -22.41 2.48 -23.85
N LYS A 561 -22.20 1.25 -24.31
CA LYS A 561 -22.72 0.07 -23.64
C LYS A 561 -22.02 -0.11 -22.29
N ARG A 562 -22.75 -0.49 -21.25
CA ARG A 562 -22.19 -0.84 -19.93
C ARG A 562 -23.14 -1.70 -19.12
N MET A 563 -22.61 -2.42 -18.14
CA MET A 563 -23.43 -3.19 -17.21
C MET A 563 -23.91 -2.31 -16.06
N VAL A 564 -25.21 -2.29 -15.80
CA VAL A 564 -25.81 -1.59 -14.65
C VAL A 564 -26.78 -2.50 -13.93
N VAL A 565 -27.09 -2.18 -12.67
CA VAL A 565 -28.18 -2.82 -11.93
C VAL A 565 -29.35 -1.85 -11.92
N LEU A 566 -30.50 -2.26 -12.45
CA LEU A 566 -31.74 -1.51 -12.31
C LEU A 566 -32.25 -1.69 -10.87
N PRO A 567 -32.41 -0.61 -10.09
CA PRO A 567 -32.97 -0.71 -8.75
C PRO A 567 -34.46 -1.06 -8.78
N VAL A 568 -34.95 -1.59 -7.65
CA VAL A 568 -36.38 -1.82 -7.45
C VAL A 568 -37.14 -0.51 -7.63
N GLY A 569 -38.31 -0.58 -8.27
CA GLY A 569 -39.13 0.58 -8.61
C GLY A 569 -38.79 1.22 -9.95
N THR A 570 -37.72 0.82 -10.64
CA THR A 570 -37.42 1.36 -11.98
C THR A 570 -38.53 0.99 -12.95
N GLU A 571 -39.12 2.00 -13.60
CA GLU A 571 -40.17 1.80 -14.60
C GLU A 571 -39.60 1.75 -16.01
N LEU A 572 -40.08 0.79 -16.79
CA LEU A 572 -39.59 0.44 -18.11
C LEU A 572 -40.73 0.45 -19.12
N VAL A 573 -40.43 0.85 -20.36
CA VAL A 573 -41.31 0.73 -21.52
C VAL A 573 -40.71 -0.22 -22.55
N ARG A 574 -41.56 -0.98 -23.22
CA ARG A 574 -41.19 -1.87 -24.33
C ARG A 574 -42.14 -1.72 -25.49
N TRP A 575 -41.59 -1.72 -26.71
CA TRP A 575 -42.33 -1.87 -27.96
C TRP A 575 -42.00 -3.22 -28.60
N GLY A 576 -42.85 -4.21 -28.35
CA GLY A 576 -42.73 -5.60 -28.81
C GLY A 576 -43.21 -6.63 -27.78
N GLY A 577 -43.44 -7.87 -28.24
CA GLY A 577 -43.91 -8.97 -27.38
C GLY A 577 -42.89 -9.44 -26.32
N GLU A 578 -43.33 -10.26 -25.36
CA GLU A 578 -42.55 -10.66 -24.18
C GLU A 578 -41.36 -11.60 -24.44
N ASN A 579 -41.22 -12.12 -25.67
CA ASN A 579 -40.13 -13.02 -26.08
C ASN A 579 -38.79 -12.32 -26.34
N GLY A 580 -38.76 -10.98 -26.37
CA GLY A 580 -37.53 -10.22 -26.51
C GLY A 580 -37.06 -9.62 -25.20
N ASN A 581 -35.89 -9.01 -25.20
CA ASN A 581 -35.21 -8.53 -24.00
C ASN A 581 -34.85 -7.04 -24.02
N LEU A 582 -35.25 -6.28 -25.03
CA LEU A 582 -34.99 -4.85 -25.12
C LEU A 582 -36.11 -4.03 -24.45
N THR A 583 -35.74 -3.17 -23.52
CA THR A 583 -36.64 -2.21 -22.85
C THR A 583 -35.99 -0.82 -22.83
N HIS A 584 -36.73 0.21 -22.47
CA HIS A 584 -36.23 1.58 -22.33
C HIS A 584 -36.79 2.19 -21.03
N ALA A 585 -36.25 3.32 -20.59
CA ALA A 585 -36.83 4.07 -19.46
C ALA A 585 -38.28 4.47 -19.78
N ALA A 586 -39.21 4.36 -18.82
CA ALA A 586 -40.65 4.55 -19.06
C ALA A 586 -41.04 5.85 -19.79
N GLY A 587 -40.31 6.94 -19.56
CA GLY A 587 -40.55 8.23 -20.23
C GLY A 587 -40.02 8.34 -21.67
N THR A 588 -39.41 7.30 -22.22
CA THR A 588 -38.88 7.29 -23.59
C THR A 588 -40.00 7.31 -24.62
N THR A 589 -39.86 8.11 -25.67
CA THR A 589 -40.76 8.10 -26.82
C THR A 589 -40.34 7.07 -27.87
N PHE A 590 -41.29 6.62 -28.70
CA PHE A 590 -41.00 5.66 -29.77
C PHE A 590 -39.92 6.16 -30.75
N ARG A 591 -39.93 7.47 -31.05
CA ARG A 591 -38.93 8.11 -31.94
C ARG A 591 -37.52 8.11 -31.33
N GLU A 592 -37.40 8.29 -30.02
CA GLU A 592 -36.10 8.23 -29.34
C GLU A 592 -35.56 6.80 -29.26
N ALA A 593 -36.46 5.81 -29.19
CA ALA A 593 -36.08 4.39 -29.18
C ALA A 593 -35.48 3.91 -30.51
N ALA A 594 -35.79 4.59 -31.62
CA ALA A 594 -35.31 4.31 -32.98
C ALA A 594 -35.53 2.84 -33.43
N LEU A 595 -36.74 2.33 -33.19
CA LEU A 595 -37.17 0.97 -33.53
C LEU A 595 -37.95 0.93 -34.85
N LEU A 596 -38.10 -0.25 -35.46
CA LEU A 596 -38.91 -0.40 -36.68
C LEU A 596 -40.40 -0.02 -36.43
N PRO A 597 -41.06 0.75 -37.32
CA PRO A 597 -42.40 1.30 -37.09
C PRO A 597 -43.51 0.29 -36.75
N ASP A 598 -43.41 -0.95 -37.24
CA ASP A 598 -44.37 -2.03 -36.97
C ASP A 598 -44.47 -2.40 -35.48
N ARG A 599 -43.49 -1.99 -34.67
CA ARG A 599 -43.45 -2.22 -33.22
C ARG A 599 -44.26 -1.22 -32.41
N GLU A 600 -44.61 -0.05 -32.97
CA GLU A 600 -45.23 1.05 -32.22
C GLU A 600 -46.54 0.63 -31.53
N GLN A 601 -47.33 -0.21 -32.20
CA GLN A 601 -48.60 -0.75 -31.70
C GLN A 601 -48.45 -1.73 -30.51
N PHE A 602 -47.26 -2.25 -30.25
CA PHE A 602 -47.01 -3.28 -29.22
C PHE A 602 -46.36 -2.69 -27.96
N LYS A 603 -46.96 -1.64 -27.40
CA LYS A 603 -46.44 -0.93 -26.23
C LYS A 603 -46.87 -1.60 -24.92
N ALA A 604 -45.95 -1.79 -23.98
CA ALA A 604 -46.22 -2.28 -22.64
C ALA A 604 -45.25 -1.68 -21.60
N TYR A 605 -45.70 -1.56 -20.36
CA TYR A 605 -44.91 -1.02 -19.24
C TYR A 605 -44.64 -2.08 -18.18
N TYR A 606 -43.51 -1.93 -17.51
CA TYR A 606 -43.06 -2.83 -16.45
C TYR A 606 -42.40 -2.06 -15.32
N ARG A 607 -42.47 -2.59 -14.10
CA ARG A 607 -41.71 -2.12 -12.94
C ARG A 607 -40.73 -3.17 -12.50
N VAL A 608 -39.50 -2.76 -12.18
CA VAL A 608 -38.49 -3.65 -11.61
C VAL A 608 -38.88 -3.98 -10.17
N ALA A 609 -39.24 -5.24 -9.91
CA ALA A 609 -39.64 -5.71 -8.58
C ALA A 609 -38.44 -6.25 -7.78
N ARG A 610 -37.38 -6.70 -8.46
CA ARG A 610 -36.11 -7.13 -7.87
C ARG A 610 -34.95 -6.58 -8.69
N PRO A 611 -33.79 -6.25 -8.06
CA PRO A 611 -32.66 -5.68 -8.80
C PRO A 611 -32.24 -6.55 -9.98
N LEU A 612 -32.14 -5.94 -11.17
CA LEU A 612 -31.81 -6.65 -12.40
C LEU A 612 -30.51 -6.11 -12.99
N ARG A 613 -29.51 -6.98 -13.17
CA ARG A 613 -28.28 -6.64 -13.90
C ARG A 613 -28.56 -6.67 -15.39
N VAL A 614 -28.42 -5.53 -16.05
CA VAL A 614 -28.77 -5.32 -17.46
C VAL A 614 -27.60 -4.69 -18.21
N LEU A 615 -27.59 -4.88 -19.51
CA LEU A 615 -26.75 -4.12 -20.41
C LEU A 615 -27.51 -2.86 -20.80
N THR A 616 -26.96 -1.69 -20.53
CA THR A 616 -27.55 -0.42 -20.93
C THR A 616 -26.72 0.25 -22.02
N GLY A 617 -27.35 1.07 -22.84
CA GLY A 617 -26.69 1.90 -23.85
C GLY A 617 -27.65 2.95 -24.40
N VAL A 618 -27.15 3.89 -25.19
CA VAL A 618 -27.98 4.92 -25.82
C VAL A 618 -28.26 4.54 -27.27
N SER A 619 -29.53 4.55 -27.67
CA SER A 619 -29.94 4.26 -29.05
C SER A 619 -29.33 5.27 -30.03
N LEU A 620 -28.70 4.75 -31.08
CA LEU A 620 -28.23 5.55 -32.22
C LEU A 620 -29.38 5.89 -33.17
N PRO A 621 -29.26 6.97 -33.97
CA PRO A 621 -30.21 7.25 -35.05
C PRO A 621 -30.35 6.07 -36.01
N PHE A 622 -31.58 5.68 -36.34
CA PHE A 622 -31.87 4.57 -37.24
C PHE A 622 -33.22 4.76 -37.93
N GLY A 623 -33.34 4.39 -39.21
CA GLY A 623 -34.63 4.40 -39.93
C GLY A 623 -35.33 5.78 -39.99
N GLY A 624 -34.57 6.87 -40.04
CA GLY A 624 -35.11 8.24 -40.03
C GLY A 624 -35.54 8.76 -38.65
N MET A 625 -35.36 7.97 -37.59
CA MET A 625 -35.58 8.38 -36.21
C MET A 625 -34.32 8.96 -35.57
N PRO A 626 -34.46 9.96 -34.66
CA PRO A 626 -33.33 10.64 -34.04
C PRO A 626 -32.52 9.77 -33.07
N GLY A 627 -33.11 8.71 -32.50
CA GLY A 627 -32.45 7.95 -31.43
C GLY A 627 -32.35 8.77 -30.13
N GLY A 628 -31.45 8.37 -29.24
CA GLY A 628 -31.16 9.08 -27.99
C GLY A 628 -31.77 8.47 -26.73
N ALA A 629 -32.62 7.44 -26.85
CA ALA A 629 -33.18 6.75 -25.71
C ALA A 629 -32.14 5.96 -24.90
N LEU A 630 -32.34 5.89 -23.59
CA LEU A 630 -31.63 4.94 -22.74
C LEU A 630 -32.30 3.56 -22.86
N ALA A 631 -31.60 2.64 -23.50
CA ALA A 631 -32.00 1.26 -23.68
C ALA A 631 -31.47 0.39 -22.53
N TYR A 632 -32.25 -0.61 -22.15
CA TYR A 632 -31.92 -1.65 -21.18
C TYR A 632 -32.21 -3.02 -21.79
N LEU A 633 -31.14 -3.77 -22.04
CA LEU A 633 -31.19 -5.12 -22.53
C LEU A 633 -31.08 -6.09 -21.35
N LEU A 634 -32.15 -6.84 -21.13
CA LEU A 634 -32.29 -7.77 -20.02
C LEU A 634 -31.54 -9.09 -20.31
N PRO A 635 -31.06 -9.83 -19.29
CA PRO A 635 -30.29 -11.06 -19.48
C PRO A 635 -31.13 -12.23 -20.05
N ARG A 636 -32.46 -12.12 -19.99
CA ARG A 636 -33.46 -13.08 -20.48
C ARG A 636 -34.66 -12.31 -21.02
N ALA A 637 -35.59 -13.01 -21.65
CA ALA A 637 -36.79 -12.43 -22.23
C ALA A 637 -37.63 -11.75 -21.14
N VAL A 638 -38.36 -10.68 -21.48
CA VAL A 638 -39.22 -9.97 -20.53
C VAL A 638 -40.21 -10.93 -19.86
N GLY A 639 -40.81 -11.86 -20.60
CA GLY A 639 -41.76 -12.84 -20.06
C GLY A 639 -41.16 -13.74 -18.98
N TYR A 640 -39.86 -14.08 -19.07
CA TYR A 640 -39.16 -14.84 -18.03
C TYR A 640 -39.02 -14.01 -16.74
N HIS A 641 -38.70 -12.73 -16.86
CA HIS A 641 -38.56 -11.84 -15.70
C HIS A 641 -39.91 -11.54 -15.05
N VAL A 642 -40.99 -11.48 -15.82
CA VAL A 642 -42.36 -11.40 -15.28
C VAL A 642 -42.72 -12.69 -14.55
N GLN A 643 -42.52 -13.85 -15.18
CA GLN A 643 -42.83 -15.15 -14.57
C GLN A 643 -42.08 -15.41 -13.27
N THR A 644 -40.83 -14.96 -13.18
CA THR A 644 -39.99 -15.11 -11.99
C THR A 644 -40.18 -13.99 -10.96
N GLY A 645 -41.08 -13.02 -11.22
CA GLY A 645 -41.33 -11.89 -10.32
C GLY A 645 -40.14 -10.93 -10.18
N ALA A 646 -39.27 -10.84 -11.18
CA ALA A 646 -38.24 -9.80 -11.26
C ALA A 646 -38.77 -8.52 -11.93
N LEU A 647 -39.76 -8.65 -12.81
CA LEU A 647 -40.55 -7.56 -13.37
C LEU A 647 -42.03 -7.74 -13.01
N GLU A 648 -42.72 -6.64 -12.75
CA GLU A 648 -44.16 -6.55 -12.64
C GLU A 648 -44.70 -5.81 -13.88
N LYS A 649 -45.77 -6.30 -14.49
CA LYS A 649 -46.40 -5.63 -15.63
C LYS A 649 -47.33 -4.54 -15.11
N LEU A 650 -47.25 -3.34 -15.69
CA LEU A 650 -48.06 -2.19 -15.30
C LEU A 650 -49.15 -1.90 -16.32
N ASP A 651 -50.31 -1.46 -15.83
CA ASP A 651 -51.29 -0.77 -16.65
C ASP A 651 -50.81 0.67 -16.92
N GLU A 652 -51.18 1.24 -18.07
CA GLU A 652 -50.69 2.57 -18.47
C GLU A 652 -51.10 3.69 -17.49
N ALA A 653 -52.19 3.49 -16.73
CA ALA A 653 -52.65 4.41 -15.69
C ALA A 653 -51.74 4.44 -14.44
N ASP A 654 -50.96 3.38 -14.21
CA ASP A 654 -50.15 3.19 -12.99
C ASP A 654 -48.69 3.63 -13.15
N VAL A 655 -48.29 4.04 -14.35
CA VAL A 655 -46.95 4.53 -14.68
C VAL A 655 -46.76 5.92 -14.04
N GLY A 656 -45.68 6.09 -13.27
CA GLY A 656 -45.39 7.32 -12.56
C GLY A 656 -46.17 7.54 -11.25
N GLN A 657 -47.12 6.65 -10.91
CA GLN A 657 -47.70 6.62 -9.56
C GLN A 657 -46.69 5.94 -8.62
N ARG A 658 -46.11 6.71 -7.68
CA ARG A 658 -45.26 6.12 -6.62
C ARG A 658 -46.07 5.03 -5.94
N ALA A 659 -45.47 3.84 -5.79
CA ALA A 659 -46.04 2.78 -4.96
C ALA A 659 -46.35 3.37 -3.57
N GLY A 660 -47.63 3.61 -3.31
CA GLY A 660 -48.11 4.07 -2.02
C GLY A 660 -48.14 2.88 -1.07
N GLN A 661 -46.99 2.58 -0.46
CA GLN A 661 -46.78 2.08 0.91
C GLN A 661 -45.31 1.75 1.16
#